data_AF-A0A357KPW7-F1
#
_entry.id   AF-A0A357KPW7-F1
#
_cell.length_a   1.000
_cell.length_b   1.000
_cell.length_c   1.000
_cell.angle_alpha   90.00
_cell.angle_beta   90.00
_cell.angle_gamma   90.00
#
_symmetry.space_group_name_H-M   'P 1'
#
loop_
_entity.id
_entity.type
_entity.pdbx_description
1 polymer ?
#
loop_
_entity_poly.entity_id
_entity_poly.type
_entity_poly.pdbx_seq_one_letter_code
_entity_poly.pdbx_strand_id
1 'polypeptide(L)'
;FFAPNKGKFNVTDKGGMIDKDHFDWGSAGFIFFILVLNLVGLVFAYMRYFHWNTFETDTVILNFAWTIYNTIIVGAALSVAWEKRQRRKHARVERTIPAEIRTADGRRFKASTGDLSIGDLSLQFEGQANIQPHEFVDVFLFDKNKSTKFRARVATSNGSQLGLVFEELTASQLSKLVYFSHGREKGWTSWYLACEPAKPFRSFFEIIRFGVMGVFKALFKRSGSASKAQSDKSKYGVVGWVLAVLIVVAGSLLYPQFSKAEELQPKIYQIEKKKFSIGDLSNGKDIHLRGGNTDEDVWFSLPVDLLAKEAELVLGFSLSGTLLSDYQALTVSINEQEIGRIPVNKITTQGAFRNTLTIDPVLISYSNRLSFKLEPIDEEYCERLDPEAASAVISAKSALNLTVARINLINDLSLFPAPFFDSRGGDRHPLAFILPEVLRSDTDVLKAGSILASWFGTQAGTGLDFPVVDNLPTTHSVLFITPETLPEFLSDMQINGPGVSIVSHPDLDQVKFLAVFGRDGKELIQSVSTLVAENTVLEGERIDFSAAVTPAKRKAYDAPLWLSSEKINTLGDFVAKDKLKIDGLFDKQVEVKFRVPPDLYSPDRGSILVNLNYQYEGVPLNQNSGFDISLNGQGLYRYGFYPEKKSGQTNEDLFISSAVSQSVSFPIMINDLAGENNLSLFYDLEADDSQHLCVNKFSTIASGTINPDSTIDLSGFAHHGRFPNLATFANLGFPFTRMADLSETAVVLSENPSADDLHGMFNLMAKMGADTGLPAYQVSIIPPSKVSDFKNYDLLVLGKYEQHGLISQLKDQLPAWWDGNEWQVRQTNLIEKMQNIFNREELNSANDLKQYLDNQAENAVLLAGFRSPYSRNKNV
;
A
#
# COMPACT_ATOMS: atom_id res chain seq x y z
N PHE A 1 14.18 -22.17 11.66
CA PHE A 1 12.78 -22.32 12.11
C PHE A 1 12.70 -22.78 13.58
N PHE A 2 13.22 -23.96 13.94
CA PHE A 2 13.10 -24.46 15.34
C PHE A 2 14.18 -23.98 16.34
N ALA A 3 15.32 -23.47 15.88
CA ALA A 3 16.37 -22.91 16.74
C ALA A 3 17.13 -21.79 16.01
N PRO A 4 16.52 -20.59 15.84
CA PRO A 4 17.08 -19.51 15.02
C PRO A 4 18.47 -19.06 15.50
N ASN A 5 18.71 -19.07 16.80
CA ASN A 5 19.96 -18.59 17.42
C ASN A 5 21.17 -19.52 17.20
N LYS A 6 20.96 -20.72 16.63
CA LYS A 6 22.04 -21.70 16.35
C LYS A 6 22.42 -21.77 14.86
N GLY A 7 21.68 -21.09 13.99
CA GLY A 7 21.99 -21.07 12.55
C GLY A 7 23.28 -20.31 12.30
N LYS A 8 24.30 -21.00 11.78
CA LYS A 8 25.50 -20.35 11.22
C LYS A 8 25.45 -20.45 9.71
N PHE A 9 25.58 -19.31 9.03
CA PHE A 9 25.58 -19.25 7.58
C PHE A 9 27.00 -19.52 7.07
N ASN A 10 27.35 -20.81 6.94
CA ASN A 10 28.62 -21.23 6.32
C ASN A 10 28.42 -21.29 4.80
N VAL A 11 28.85 -20.23 4.12
CA VAL A 11 28.88 -20.20 2.65
C VAL A 11 30.12 -20.96 2.19
N THR A 12 29.99 -21.81 1.17
CA THR A 12 31.15 -22.33 0.44
C THR A 12 31.91 -21.16 -0.18
N ASP A 13 33.24 -21.16 -0.10
CA ASP A 13 34.08 -20.09 -0.68
C ASP A 13 33.85 -19.96 -2.20
N LYS A 14 32.89 -19.12 -2.58
CA LYS A 14 32.63 -18.78 -3.98
C LYS A 14 33.59 -17.68 -4.39
N GLY A 15 34.68 -18.07 -5.05
CA GLY A 15 35.68 -17.11 -5.56
C GLY A 15 37.03 -17.70 -5.97
N GLY A 16 37.25 -19.02 -5.81
CA GLY A 16 38.49 -19.68 -6.21
C GLY A 16 38.65 -19.86 -7.72
N MET A 17 39.91 -19.96 -8.19
CA MET A 17 40.20 -20.36 -9.58
C MET A 17 39.84 -21.85 -9.76
N ILE A 18 39.00 -22.15 -10.75
CA ILE A 18 38.58 -23.51 -11.08
C ILE A 18 39.37 -23.96 -12.30
N ASP A 19 40.32 -24.87 -12.10
CA ASP A 19 41.26 -25.29 -13.14
C ASP A 19 40.68 -26.29 -14.14
N LYS A 20 39.55 -26.95 -13.83
CA LYS A 20 38.88 -27.90 -14.72
C LYS A 20 37.38 -27.83 -14.51
N ASP A 21 36.61 -28.05 -15.59
CA ASP A 21 35.18 -28.31 -15.46
C ASP A 21 34.99 -29.50 -14.52
N HIS A 22 34.23 -29.31 -13.45
CA HIS A 22 33.91 -30.39 -12.52
C HIS A 22 32.47 -30.27 -12.07
N PHE A 23 31.94 -31.38 -11.57
CA PHE A 23 30.60 -31.42 -11.04
C PHE A 23 30.67 -31.38 -9.52
N ASP A 24 30.03 -30.38 -8.91
CA ASP A 24 30.02 -30.21 -7.46
C ASP A 24 29.02 -31.19 -6.82
N TRP A 25 29.51 -32.37 -6.47
CA TRP A 25 28.73 -33.38 -5.75
C TRP A 25 28.36 -32.98 -4.32
N GLY A 26 29.09 -32.02 -3.73
CA GLY A 26 28.82 -31.54 -2.37
C GLY A 26 27.51 -30.78 -2.28
N SER A 27 27.23 -29.89 -3.25
CA SER A 27 25.96 -29.16 -3.32
C SER A 27 24.86 -29.93 -4.07
N ALA A 28 25.20 -30.77 -5.05
CA ALA A 28 24.22 -31.45 -5.89
C ALA A 28 23.65 -32.75 -5.31
N GLY A 29 24.25 -33.31 -4.26
CA GLY A 29 23.91 -34.64 -3.75
C GLY A 29 22.42 -34.83 -3.41
N PHE A 30 21.82 -33.85 -2.72
CA PHE A 30 20.39 -33.90 -2.36
C PHE A 30 19.48 -33.75 -3.59
N ILE A 31 19.83 -32.86 -4.51
CA ILE A 31 19.06 -32.64 -5.75
C ILE A 31 19.12 -33.89 -6.64
N PHE A 32 20.28 -34.55 -6.70
CA PHE A 32 20.44 -35.83 -7.39
C PHE A 32 19.61 -36.95 -6.76
N PHE A 33 19.52 -37.00 -5.43
CA PHE A 33 18.65 -37.94 -4.73
C PHE A 33 17.17 -37.74 -5.10
N ILE A 34 16.70 -36.48 -5.15
CA ILE A 34 15.34 -36.15 -5.60
C ILE A 34 15.11 -36.58 -7.06
N LEU A 35 16.12 -36.42 -7.93
CA LEU A 35 16.04 -36.89 -9.31
C LEU A 35 15.82 -38.41 -9.36
N VAL A 36 16.56 -39.18 -8.57
CA VAL A 36 16.39 -40.65 -8.49
C VAL A 36 15.00 -41.02 -8.02
N LEU A 37 14.44 -40.34 -7.01
CA LEU A 37 13.07 -40.58 -6.54
C LEU A 37 12.03 -40.32 -7.65
N ASN A 38 12.18 -39.24 -8.42
CA ASN A 38 11.29 -38.95 -9.53
C ASN A 38 11.40 -40.01 -10.64
N LEU A 39 12.61 -40.47 -10.98
CA LEU A 39 12.81 -41.54 -11.95
C LEU A 39 12.17 -42.85 -11.51
N VAL A 40 12.26 -43.21 -10.23
CA VAL A 40 11.54 -44.35 -9.66
C VAL A 40 10.03 -44.14 -9.77
N GLY A 41 9.53 -42.95 -9.47
CA GLY A 41 8.13 -42.56 -9.66
C GLY A 41 7.64 -42.76 -11.10
N LEU A 42 8.44 -42.41 -12.11
CA LEU A 42 8.11 -42.63 -13.52
C LEU A 42 8.02 -44.12 -13.88
N VAL A 43 8.90 -44.96 -13.32
CA VAL A 43 8.83 -46.43 -13.51
C VAL A 43 7.56 -47.00 -12.88
N PHE A 44 7.21 -46.57 -11.66
CA PHE A 44 5.96 -46.97 -11.01
C PHE A 44 4.72 -46.52 -11.79
N ALA A 45 4.71 -45.29 -12.29
CA ALA A 45 3.62 -44.77 -13.11
C ALA A 45 3.46 -45.55 -14.42
N TYR A 46 4.56 -45.91 -15.10
CA TYR A 46 4.53 -46.77 -16.29
C TYR A 46 3.96 -48.16 -15.98
N MET A 47 4.42 -48.79 -14.88
CA MET A 47 3.90 -50.11 -14.46
C MET A 47 2.42 -50.04 -14.08
N ARG A 48 1.98 -48.99 -13.39
CA ARG A 48 0.57 -48.79 -13.03
C ARG A 48 -0.30 -48.52 -14.25
N TYR A 49 0.20 -47.78 -15.23
CA TYR A 49 -0.56 -47.47 -16.44
C TYR A 49 -0.82 -48.71 -17.31
N PHE A 50 0.16 -49.63 -17.42
CA PHE A 50 0.06 -50.78 -18.34
C PHE A 50 -0.19 -52.15 -17.69
N HIS A 51 0.20 -52.34 -16.43
CA HIS A 51 0.28 -53.68 -15.82
C HIS A 51 -0.46 -53.81 -14.49
N TRP A 52 -0.78 -52.73 -13.77
CA TRP A 52 -1.34 -52.80 -12.42
C TRP A 52 -2.39 -51.72 -12.14
N ASN A 53 -3.63 -52.14 -11.84
CA ASN A 53 -4.74 -51.28 -11.40
C ASN A 53 -5.09 -50.20 -12.44
N THR A 54 -5.36 -50.66 -13.66
CA THR A 54 -5.58 -49.85 -14.88
C THR A 54 -6.96 -49.16 -14.94
N PHE A 55 -7.71 -49.13 -13.84
CA PHE A 55 -9.04 -48.50 -13.77
C PHE A 55 -8.98 -47.00 -13.45
N GLU A 56 -7.83 -46.51 -12.95
CA GLU A 56 -7.62 -45.10 -12.52
C GLU A 56 -6.72 -44.34 -13.50
N THR A 57 -6.97 -44.50 -14.80
CA THR A 57 -6.09 -44.03 -15.88
C THR A 57 -5.84 -42.52 -15.82
N ASP A 58 -6.87 -41.71 -15.55
CA ASP A 58 -6.77 -40.24 -15.52
C ASP A 58 -5.85 -39.74 -14.41
N THR A 59 -5.98 -40.31 -13.21
CA THR A 59 -5.13 -39.98 -12.06
C THR A 59 -3.68 -40.39 -12.30
N VAL A 60 -3.45 -41.53 -12.95
CA VAL A 60 -2.11 -41.98 -13.32
C VAL A 60 -1.50 -41.05 -14.37
N ILE A 61 -2.25 -40.62 -15.38
CA ILE A 61 -1.79 -39.67 -16.41
C ILE A 61 -1.39 -38.33 -15.80
N LEU A 62 -2.22 -37.75 -14.93
CA LEU A 62 -1.93 -36.46 -14.30
C LEU A 62 -0.65 -36.53 -13.44
N ASN A 63 -0.52 -37.55 -12.60
CA ASN A 63 0.67 -37.75 -11.78
C ASN A 63 1.92 -38.06 -12.62
N PHE A 64 1.75 -38.77 -13.73
CA PHE A 64 2.84 -39.02 -14.68
C PHE A 64 3.34 -37.72 -15.31
N ALA A 65 2.43 -36.85 -15.76
CA ALA A 65 2.76 -35.54 -16.31
C ALA A 65 3.49 -34.65 -15.27
N TRP A 66 2.99 -34.59 -14.04
CA TRP A 66 3.64 -33.87 -12.94
C TRP A 66 5.04 -34.40 -12.61
N THR A 67 5.21 -35.73 -12.59
CA THR A 67 6.51 -36.34 -12.32
C THR A 67 7.51 -36.05 -13.45
N ILE A 68 7.06 -36.02 -14.72
CA ILE A 68 7.89 -35.59 -15.86
C ILE A 68 8.30 -34.13 -15.70
N TYR A 69 7.36 -33.24 -15.39
CA TYR A 69 7.64 -31.82 -15.14
C TYR A 69 8.69 -31.64 -14.03
N ASN A 70 8.49 -32.29 -12.88
CA ASN A 70 9.42 -32.24 -11.75
C ASN A 70 10.80 -32.77 -12.15
N THR A 71 10.86 -33.83 -12.93
CA THR A 71 12.12 -34.39 -13.45
C THR A 71 12.88 -33.38 -14.31
N ILE A 72 12.16 -32.63 -15.18
CA ILE A 72 12.75 -31.60 -16.03
C ILE A 72 13.32 -30.45 -15.19
N ILE A 73 12.56 -29.95 -14.21
CA ILE A 73 12.98 -28.84 -13.35
C ILE A 73 14.17 -29.24 -12.46
N VAL A 74 14.11 -30.42 -11.84
CA VAL A 74 15.22 -30.97 -11.04
C VAL A 74 16.46 -31.17 -11.93
N GLY A 75 16.28 -31.65 -13.16
CA GLY A 75 17.34 -31.71 -14.16
C GLY A 75 17.98 -30.35 -14.43
N ALA A 76 17.16 -29.30 -14.59
CA ALA A 76 17.64 -27.96 -14.91
C ALA A 76 18.43 -27.39 -13.72
N ALA A 77 17.95 -27.62 -12.50
CA ALA A 77 18.68 -27.29 -11.27
C ALA A 77 20.02 -28.03 -11.19
N LEU A 78 20.05 -29.32 -11.53
CA LEU A 78 21.29 -30.10 -11.52
C LEU A 78 22.30 -29.65 -12.59
N SER A 79 21.82 -29.03 -13.66
CA SER A 79 22.71 -28.48 -14.70
C SER A 79 23.59 -27.33 -14.19
N VAL A 80 23.16 -26.64 -13.12
CA VAL A 80 23.89 -25.54 -12.48
C VAL A 80 25.08 -26.05 -11.66
N ALA A 81 25.01 -27.26 -11.12
CA ALA A 81 26.10 -27.89 -10.37
C ALA A 81 27.31 -28.28 -11.25
N TRP A 82 27.19 -28.10 -12.57
CA TRP A 82 28.30 -28.25 -13.49
C TRP A 82 29.11 -26.95 -13.54
N GLU A 83 30.08 -26.83 -12.65
CA GLU A 83 30.94 -25.65 -12.61
C GLU A 83 31.88 -25.64 -13.81
N LYS A 84 31.79 -24.54 -14.58
CA LYS A 84 32.69 -24.31 -15.71
C LYS A 84 34.04 -23.81 -15.20
N ARG A 85 35.10 -24.20 -15.91
CA ARG A 85 36.46 -23.76 -15.68
C ARG A 85 36.57 -22.23 -15.62
N GLN A 86 36.87 -21.70 -14.44
CA GLN A 86 37.12 -20.29 -14.19
C GLN A 86 38.60 -20.06 -13.90
N ARG A 87 39.37 -19.75 -14.97
CA ARG A 87 40.81 -19.41 -14.86
C ARG A 87 41.07 -17.96 -14.45
N ARG A 88 40.03 -17.12 -14.37
CA ARG A 88 40.16 -15.67 -14.17
C ARG A 88 39.98 -15.34 -12.69
N LYS A 89 40.92 -14.57 -12.14
CA LYS A 89 40.89 -14.09 -10.74
C LYS A 89 39.90 -12.94 -10.53
N HIS A 90 39.69 -12.12 -11.55
CA HIS A 90 38.74 -10.99 -11.53
C HIS A 90 37.73 -11.13 -12.67
N ALA A 91 36.48 -10.81 -12.41
CA ALA A 91 35.44 -10.72 -13.44
C ALA A 91 35.76 -9.55 -14.38
N ARG A 92 35.51 -9.75 -15.67
CA ARG A 92 35.67 -8.74 -16.72
C ARG A 92 34.30 -8.23 -17.12
N VAL A 93 34.20 -6.93 -17.35
CA VAL A 93 32.99 -6.27 -17.84
C VAL A 93 33.25 -5.84 -19.29
N GLU A 94 32.34 -6.19 -20.19
CA GLU A 94 32.40 -5.73 -21.58
C GLU A 94 32.09 -4.24 -21.63
N ARG A 95 33.08 -3.45 -22.08
CA ARG A 95 33.03 -1.99 -22.09
C ARG A 95 33.80 -1.48 -23.29
N THR A 96 33.16 -0.67 -24.13
CA THR A 96 33.80 0.02 -25.25
C THR A 96 34.22 1.42 -24.83
N ILE A 97 35.49 1.59 -24.46
CA ILE A 97 36.07 2.84 -23.99
C ILE A 97 37.18 3.25 -24.97
N PRO A 98 37.19 4.48 -25.49
CA PRO A 98 38.29 4.95 -26.33
C PRO A 98 39.61 4.89 -25.56
N ALA A 99 40.64 4.35 -26.20
CA ALA A 99 41.94 4.12 -25.62
C ALA A 99 43.09 4.48 -26.58
N GLU A 100 44.25 4.80 -26.03
CA GLU A 100 45.49 4.98 -26.79
C GLU A 100 46.62 4.22 -26.08
N ILE A 101 47.40 3.46 -26.85
CA ILE A 101 48.62 2.82 -26.36
C ILE A 101 49.83 3.62 -26.80
N ARG A 102 50.79 3.79 -25.89
CA ARG A 102 52.15 4.27 -26.18
C ARG A 102 53.17 3.21 -25.81
N THR A 103 53.93 2.77 -26.80
CA THR A 103 55.06 1.84 -26.63
C THR A 103 56.32 2.60 -26.19
N ALA A 104 57.32 1.89 -25.66
CA ALA A 104 58.56 2.50 -25.18
C ALA A 104 59.37 3.20 -26.29
N ASP A 105 59.20 2.78 -27.54
CA ASP A 105 59.80 3.39 -28.73
C ASP A 105 59.02 4.62 -29.26
N GLY A 106 57.97 5.05 -28.55
CA GLY A 106 57.22 6.27 -28.87
C GLY A 106 56.09 6.10 -29.90
N ARG A 107 55.86 4.89 -30.44
CA ARG A 107 54.71 4.64 -31.33
C ARG A 107 53.39 4.78 -30.56
N ARG A 108 52.36 5.27 -31.26
CA ARG A 108 51.01 5.47 -30.71
C ARG A 108 49.98 4.71 -31.51
N PHE A 109 49.13 3.96 -30.83
CA PHE A 109 48.06 3.18 -31.45
C PHE A 109 46.73 3.57 -30.82
N LYS A 110 45.76 3.99 -31.64
CA LYS A 110 44.38 4.20 -31.21
C LYS A 110 43.66 2.87 -31.13
N ALA A 111 42.91 2.68 -30.06
CA ALA A 111 42.18 1.47 -29.77
C ALA A 111 40.87 1.79 -29.04
N SER A 112 40.04 0.77 -28.86
CA SER A 112 38.94 0.77 -27.91
C SER A 112 39.08 -0.43 -26.98
N THR A 113 38.63 -0.32 -25.74
CA THR A 113 38.55 -1.51 -24.88
C THR A 113 37.48 -2.46 -25.41
N GLY A 114 37.73 -3.77 -25.34
CA GLY A 114 36.71 -4.79 -25.54
C GLY A 114 36.09 -5.20 -24.19
N ASP A 115 36.98 -5.56 -23.26
CA ASP A 115 36.64 -5.92 -21.89
C ASP A 115 37.67 -5.35 -20.90
N LEU A 116 37.26 -5.13 -19.66
CA LEU A 116 38.08 -4.56 -18.60
C LEU A 116 37.79 -5.27 -17.27
N SER A 117 38.82 -5.54 -16.48
CA SER A 117 38.73 -5.92 -15.07
C SER A 117 39.58 -4.98 -14.21
N ILE A 118 39.62 -5.24 -12.90
CA ILE A 118 40.50 -4.56 -11.96
C ILE A 118 41.99 -4.89 -12.21
N GLY A 119 42.30 -6.01 -12.84
CA GLY A 119 43.70 -6.47 -13.03
C GLY A 119 44.18 -6.54 -14.48
N ASP A 120 43.27 -6.52 -15.44
CA ASP A 120 43.60 -6.66 -16.87
C ASP A 120 42.57 -5.97 -17.76
N LEU A 121 42.92 -5.79 -19.03
CA LEU A 121 42.03 -5.25 -20.05
C LEU A 121 42.33 -5.85 -21.43
N SER A 122 41.34 -5.86 -22.31
CA SER A 122 41.53 -6.15 -23.73
C SER A 122 41.31 -4.89 -24.57
N LEU A 123 42.17 -4.69 -25.56
CA LEU A 123 42.05 -3.62 -26.55
C LEU A 123 41.78 -4.20 -27.93
N GLN A 124 40.90 -3.55 -28.66
CA GLN A 124 40.57 -3.77 -30.05
C GLN A 124 41.06 -2.58 -30.86
N PHE A 125 41.71 -2.86 -31.99
CA PHE A 125 42.23 -1.82 -32.89
C PHE A 125 41.46 -1.83 -34.20
N GLU A 126 41.28 -0.65 -34.79
CA GLU A 126 40.71 -0.50 -36.14
C GLU A 126 41.69 -0.94 -37.26
N GLY A 127 42.92 -1.34 -36.89
CA GLY A 127 43.96 -1.86 -37.79
C GLY A 127 44.86 -2.90 -37.11
N GLN A 128 46.01 -3.26 -37.69
CA GLN A 128 46.96 -4.20 -37.08
C GLN A 128 47.98 -3.47 -36.20
N ALA A 129 48.02 -3.80 -34.91
CA ALA A 129 49.04 -3.35 -33.96
C ALA A 129 49.99 -4.50 -33.64
N ASN A 130 51.18 -4.51 -34.26
CA ASN A 130 52.17 -5.56 -34.07
C ASN A 130 53.07 -5.23 -32.86
N ILE A 131 52.53 -5.41 -31.65
CA ILE A 131 53.23 -5.23 -30.37
C ILE A 131 53.59 -6.61 -29.83
N GLN A 132 54.83 -6.80 -29.38
CA GLN A 132 55.31 -8.10 -28.93
C GLN A 132 54.71 -8.46 -27.55
N PRO A 133 54.38 -9.75 -27.30
CA PRO A 133 54.06 -10.21 -25.96
C PRO A 133 55.18 -9.88 -24.97
N HIS A 134 54.80 -9.57 -23.73
CA HIS A 134 55.68 -9.15 -22.63
C HIS A 134 56.30 -7.75 -22.72
N GLU A 135 56.02 -6.97 -23.77
CA GLU A 135 56.39 -5.55 -23.82
C GLU A 135 55.60 -4.72 -22.80
N PHE A 136 56.23 -3.69 -22.23
CA PHE A 136 55.55 -2.74 -21.35
C PHE A 136 55.06 -1.53 -22.13
N VAL A 137 53.80 -1.17 -21.90
CA VAL A 137 53.12 -0.09 -22.59
C VAL A 137 52.37 0.82 -21.63
N ASP A 138 52.23 2.08 -22.01
CA ASP A 138 51.33 3.01 -21.34
C ASP A 138 49.98 3.02 -22.05
N VAL A 139 48.91 2.71 -21.33
CA VAL A 139 47.54 2.74 -21.83
C VAL A 139 46.85 3.98 -21.28
N PHE A 140 46.27 4.77 -22.17
CA PHE A 140 45.47 5.94 -21.83
C PHE A 140 44.00 5.60 -22.09
N LEU A 141 43.17 5.58 -21.05
CA LEU A 141 41.72 5.47 -21.18
C LEU A 141 41.11 6.87 -21.17
N PHE A 142 40.21 7.13 -22.11
CA PHE A 142 39.60 8.45 -22.28
C PHE A 142 38.13 8.43 -21.84
N ASP A 143 37.76 9.46 -21.07
CA ASP A 143 36.36 9.83 -20.85
C ASP A 143 36.20 11.32 -21.15
N LYS A 144 35.38 11.63 -22.16
CA LYS A 144 35.23 12.97 -22.73
C LYS A 144 36.61 13.60 -23.04
N ASN A 145 37.02 14.62 -22.27
CA ASN A 145 38.28 15.35 -22.45
C ASN A 145 39.38 14.95 -21.44
N LYS A 146 39.12 14.01 -20.52
CA LYS A 146 40.08 13.56 -19.51
C LYS A 146 40.69 12.21 -19.93
N SER A 147 42.01 12.07 -19.77
CA SER A 147 42.71 10.80 -20.00
C SER A 147 43.37 10.32 -18.72
N THR A 148 43.29 9.01 -18.46
CA THR A 148 43.98 8.37 -17.33
C THR A 148 44.99 7.37 -17.86
N LYS A 149 46.23 7.51 -17.41
CA LYS A 149 47.35 6.62 -17.75
C LYS A 149 47.43 5.42 -16.81
N PHE A 150 47.56 4.24 -17.40
CA PHE A 150 47.83 2.97 -16.73
C PHE A 150 49.06 2.32 -17.36
N ARG A 151 50.00 1.86 -16.53
CA ARG A 151 51.13 1.06 -16.99
C ARG A 151 50.70 -0.40 -17.06
N ALA A 152 50.93 -1.05 -18.19
CA ALA A 152 50.52 -2.44 -18.39
C ALA A 152 51.55 -3.22 -19.20
N ARG A 153 51.54 -4.54 -19.03
CA ARG A 153 52.36 -5.48 -19.79
C ARG A 153 51.48 -6.25 -20.76
N VAL A 154 51.96 -6.41 -21.99
CA VAL A 154 51.27 -7.22 -23.02
C VAL A 154 51.30 -8.68 -22.59
N ALA A 155 50.13 -9.28 -22.41
CA ALA A 155 49.96 -10.70 -22.08
C ALA A 155 49.68 -11.55 -23.32
N THR A 156 48.85 -11.03 -24.23
CA THR A 156 48.51 -11.71 -25.49
C THR A 156 48.42 -10.69 -26.61
N SER A 157 48.92 -11.03 -27.79
CA SER A 157 48.87 -10.17 -28.98
C SER A 157 48.33 -10.99 -30.15
N ASN A 158 47.22 -10.56 -30.73
CA ASN A 158 46.57 -11.19 -31.87
C ASN A 158 46.16 -10.11 -32.87
N GLY A 159 47.13 -9.40 -33.45
CA GLY A 159 46.98 -8.46 -34.57
C GLY A 159 45.97 -7.30 -34.38
N SER A 160 44.68 -7.63 -34.37
CA SER A 160 43.54 -6.74 -34.12
C SER A 160 43.10 -6.67 -32.65
N GLN A 161 43.58 -7.59 -31.78
CA GLN A 161 43.26 -7.60 -30.36
C GLN A 161 44.52 -7.78 -29.50
N LEU A 162 44.61 -7.05 -28.39
CA LEU A 162 45.72 -7.10 -27.46
C LEU A 162 45.21 -7.20 -26.02
N GLY A 163 45.70 -8.20 -25.29
CA GLY A 163 45.41 -8.40 -23.88
C GLY A 163 46.54 -7.83 -23.03
N LEU A 164 46.19 -7.03 -22.04
CA LEU A 164 47.10 -6.27 -21.19
C LEU A 164 46.82 -6.57 -19.73
N VAL A 165 47.89 -6.72 -18.95
CA VAL A 165 47.81 -6.89 -17.49
C VAL A 165 48.43 -5.67 -16.84
N PHE A 166 47.71 -5.03 -15.91
CA PHE A 166 48.21 -3.86 -15.22
C PHE A 166 49.41 -4.20 -14.33
N GLU A 167 50.35 -3.27 -14.20
CA GLU A 167 51.31 -3.31 -13.08
C GLU A 167 50.61 -2.94 -11.76
N GLU A 168 51.33 -3.04 -10.64
CA GLU A 168 50.79 -2.65 -9.33
C GLU A 168 50.23 -1.22 -9.37
N LEU A 169 48.91 -1.12 -9.22
CA LEU A 169 48.19 0.14 -9.28
C LEU A 169 48.20 0.82 -7.91
N THR A 170 48.46 2.11 -7.89
CA THR A 170 48.22 2.94 -6.70
C THR A 170 46.73 3.01 -6.37
N ALA A 171 46.36 3.27 -5.11
CA ALA A 171 44.95 3.41 -4.70
C ALA A 171 44.17 4.44 -5.55
N SER A 172 44.82 5.52 -5.97
CA SER A 172 44.24 6.53 -6.88
C SER A 172 44.00 5.99 -8.29
N GLN A 173 44.95 5.23 -8.86
CA GLN A 173 44.77 4.59 -10.17
C GLN A 173 43.70 3.49 -10.11
N LEU A 174 43.66 2.71 -9.03
CA LEU A 174 42.64 1.69 -8.79
C LEU A 174 41.24 2.30 -8.76
N SER A 175 41.05 3.40 -8.01
CA SER A 175 39.77 4.14 -7.97
C SER A 175 39.35 4.62 -9.37
N LYS A 176 40.28 5.18 -10.15
CA LYS A 176 40.00 5.60 -11.54
C LYS A 176 39.65 4.41 -12.44
N LEU A 177 40.28 3.26 -12.25
CA LEU A 177 39.96 2.03 -12.99
C LEU A 177 38.57 1.49 -12.61
N VAL A 178 38.18 1.59 -11.34
CA VAL A 178 36.83 1.27 -10.86
C VAL A 178 35.80 2.19 -11.51
N TYR A 179 36.11 3.49 -11.65
CA TYR A 179 35.25 4.42 -12.39
C TYR A 179 35.03 3.97 -13.84
N PHE A 180 36.09 3.60 -14.57
CA PHE A 180 35.96 3.12 -15.96
C PHE A 180 35.20 1.79 -16.10
N SER A 181 35.22 0.93 -15.08
CA SER A 181 34.54 -0.37 -15.11
C SER A 181 33.09 -0.32 -14.62
N HIS A 182 32.85 0.28 -13.44
CA HIS A 182 31.56 0.25 -12.71
C HIS A 182 30.92 1.62 -12.50
N GLY A 183 31.69 2.72 -12.53
CA GLY A 183 31.22 4.06 -12.14
C GLY A 183 30.53 4.88 -13.24
N ARG A 184 30.40 4.36 -14.48
CA ARG A 184 29.75 5.07 -15.59
C ARG A 184 28.28 4.68 -15.71
N GLU A 185 27.41 5.66 -15.52
CA GLU A 185 25.93 5.56 -15.62
C GLU A 185 25.47 4.86 -16.92
N LYS A 186 25.93 5.33 -18.09
CA LYS A 186 25.59 4.76 -19.40
C LYS A 186 25.94 3.28 -19.56
N GLY A 187 26.88 2.77 -18.75
CA GLY A 187 27.31 1.39 -18.80
C GLY A 187 26.24 0.42 -18.31
N TRP A 188 25.41 0.80 -17.33
CA TRP A 188 24.40 -0.10 -16.77
C TRP A 188 23.07 -0.02 -17.54
N THR A 189 22.72 1.18 -18.02
CA THR A 189 21.51 1.39 -18.82
C THR A 189 21.53 0.58 -20.12
N SER A 190 22.67 0.55 -20.81
CA SER A 190 22.83 -0.23 -22.05
C SER A 190 22.77 -1.75 -21.83
N TRP A 191 23.24 -2.24 -20.69
CA TRP A 191 23.11 -3.66 -20.31
C TRP A 191 21.64 -4.02 -20.00
N TYR A 192 20.94 -3.16 -19.26
CA TYR A 192 19.53 -3.36 -18.94
C TYR A 192 18.63 -3.28 -20.17
N LEU A 193 18.85 -2.31 -21.06
CA LEU A 193 18.11 -2.16 -22.32
C LEU A 193 18.41 -3.27 -23.34
N ALA A 194 19.54 -3.97 -23.23
CA ALA A 194 19.89 -5.11 -24.07
C ALA A 194 19.21 -6.43 -23.64
N CYS A 195 18.55 -6.46 -22.48
CA CYS A 195 17.73 -7.60 -22.09
C CYS A 195 16.45 -7.64 -22.94
N GLU A 196 16.42 -8.51 -23.95
CA GLU A 196 15.19 -8.78 -24.69
C GLU A 196 14.11 -9.33 -23.74
N PRO A 197 12.85 -8.86 -23.84
CA PRO A 197 11.76 -9.40 -23.02
C PRO A 197 11.60 -10.91 -23.26
N ALA A 198 11.43 -11.66 -22.17
CA ALA A 198 11.34 -13.11 -22.21
C ALA A 198 10.15 -13.55 -23.08
N LYS A 199 10.42 -14.40 -24.07
CA LYS A 199 9.37 -15.00 -24.92
C LYS A 199 8.91 -16.30 -24.25
N PRO A 200 7.68 -16.37 -23.68
CA PRO A 200 7.29 -17.44 -22.75
C PRO A 200 7.54 -18.86 -23.29
N PHE A 201 7.16 -19.12 -24.54
CA PHE A 201 7.35 -20.43 -25.16
C PHE A 201 8.82 -20.76 -25.43
N ARG A 202 9.62 -19.77 -25.86
CA ARG A 202 11.05 -20.00 -26.09
C ARG A 202 11.76 -20.32 -24.78
N SER A 203 11.47 -19.55 -23.72
CA SER A 203 12.02 -19.79 -22.38
C SER A 203 11.59 -21.16 -21.84
N PHE A 204 10.34 -21.57 -22.05
CA PHE A 204 9.85 -22.89 -21.68
C PHE A 204 10.65 -24.03 -22.35
N PHE A 205 10.84 -23.97 -23.66
CA PHE A 205 11.64 -24.98 -24.37
C PHE A 205 13.13 -24.94 -24.02
N GLU A 206 13.68 -23.75 -23.72
CA GLU A 206 15.05 -23.62 -23.22
C GLU A 206 15.22 -24.30 -21.86
N ILE A 207 14.27 -24.12 -20.93
CA ILE A 207 14.25 -24.81 -19.62
C ILE A 207 14.15 -26.33 -19.81
N ILE A 208 13.28 -26.82 -20.69
CA ILE A 208 13.20 -28.25 -21.01
C ILE A 208 14.55 -28.76 -21.51
N ARG A 209 15.21 -28.03 -22.42
CA ARG A 209 16.52 -28.40 -22.95
C ARG A 209 17.58 -28.47 -21.86
N PHE A 210 17.63 -27.50 -20.96
CA PHE A 210 18.54 -27.50 -19.81
C PHE A 210 18.22 -28.64 -18.83
N GLY A 211 16.93 -28.92 -18.61
CA GLY A 211 16.42 -30.04 -17.84
C GLY A 211 16.95 -31.38 -18.32
N VAL A 212 16.67 -31.71 -19.59
CA VAL A 212 17.10 -32.96 -20.21
C VAL A 212 18.63 -33.08 -20.23
N MET A 213 19.33 -32.00 -20.57
CA MET A 213 20.80 -31.99 -20.57
C MET A 213 21.39 -32.19 -19.17
N GLY A 214 20.76 -31.61 -18.14
CA GLY A 214 21.17 -31.76 -16.74
C GLY A 214 21.01 -33.20 -16.26
N VAL A 215 19.84 -33.82 -16.50
CA VAL A 215 19.59 -35.25 -16.19
C VAL A 215 20.61 -36.14 -16.91
N PHE A 216 20.86 -35.89 -18.21
CA PHE A 216 21.81 -36.69 -18.98
C PHE A 216 23.24 -36.57 -18.43
N LYS A 217 23.71 -35.36 -18.13
CA LYS A 217 25.03 -35.13 -17.55
C LYS A 217 25.16 -35.80 -16.18
N ALA A 218 24.12 -35.74 -15.35
CA ALA A 218 24.07 -36.35 -14.03
C ALA A 218 24.24 -37.87 -14.06
N LEU A 219 23.50 -38.53 -14.96
CA LEU A 219 23.40 -39.99 -15.00
C LEU A 219 24.56 -40.63 -15.78
N PHE A 220 25.07 -39.97 -16.83
CA PHE A 220 26.01 -40.58 -17.77
C PHE A 220 27.42 -39.99 -17.74
N LYS A 221 27.62 -38.79 -17.19
CA LYS A 221 28.92 -38.13 -17.16
C LYS A 221 29.54 -38.24 -15.76
N ARG A 222 29.85 -39.47 -15.34
CA ARG A 222 30.52 -39.72 -14.06
C ARG A 222 31.93 -39.11 -14.10
N SER A 223 32.24 -38.29 -13.09
CA SER A 223 33.55 -37.64 -12.90
C SER A 223 34.67 -38.69 -12.97
N GLY A 224 35.40 -38.68 -14.07
CA GLY A 224 36.56 -39.52 -14.30
C GLY A 224 37.57 -38.71 -15.12
N SER A 225 38.75 -38.54 -14.53
CA SER A 225 39.93 -37.89 -15.11
C SER A 225 40.05 -38.16 -16.62
N ALA A 226 39.89 -37.10 -17.43
CA ALA A 226 40.14 -37.17 -18.86
C ALA A 226 41.66 -37.25 -19.10
N SER A 227 42.16 -38.47 -19.25
CA SER A 227 43.42 -38.75 -19.93
C SER A 227 43.16 -39.80 -21.01
N LYS A 228 43.47 -39.39 -22.25
CA LYS A 228 43.59 -40.14 -23.50
C LYS A 228 42.32 -40.57 -24.24
N ALA A 229 42.32 -40.17 -25.50
CA ALA A 229 41.46 -40.59 -26.58
C ALA A 229 41.54 -42.11 -26.83
N GLN A 230 40.43 -42.71 -27.27
CA GLN A 230 40.28 -43.40 -28.56
C GLN A 230 38.94 -44.16 -28.54
N SER A 231 38.18 -44.06 -29.64
CA SER A 231 37.33 -45.12 -30.20
C SER A 231 36.76 -46.18 -29.24
N ASP A 232 35.48 -46.05 -28.88
CA ASP A 232 34.60 -47.23 -28.98
C ASP A 232 33.12 -46.86 -29.09
N LYS A 233 32.49 -47.36 -30.17
CA LYS A 233 31.04 -47.29 -30.40
C LYS A 233 30.34 -48.21 -29.40
N SER A 234 29.97 -47.68 -28.25
CA SER A 234 29.25 -48.43 -27.22
C SER A 234 27.74 -48.18 -27.30
N LYS A 235 26.99 -49.27 -27.43
CA LYS A 235 25.55 -49.40 -27.75
C LYS A 235 24.57 -48.80 -26.70
N TYR A 236 25.02 -47.94 -25.79
CA TYR A 236 24.16 -47.29 -24.78
C TYR A 236 23.62 -45.91 -25.22
N GLY A 237 24.07 -45.38 -26.36
CA GLY A 237 23.56 -44.13 -26.92
C GLY A 237 22.15 -44.24 -27.53
N VAL A 238 21.74 -45.43 -27.98
CA VAL A 238 20.47 -45.60 -28.72
C VAL A 238 19.27 -45.64 -27.77
N VAL A 239 19.39 -46.28 -26.60
CA VAL A 239 18.28 -46.36 -25.63
C VAL A 239 17.96 -45.00 -25.01
N GLY A 240 18.99 -44.20 -24.69
CA GLY A 240 18.81 -42.83 -24.20
C GLY A 240 18.24 -41.87 -25.26
N TRP A 241 18.65 -42.04 -26.53
CA TRP A 241 18.06 -41.28 -27.65
C TRP A 241 16.61 -41.70 -27.93
N VAL A 242 16.26 -42.97 -27.84
CA VAL A 242 14.88 -43.45 -28.04
C VAL A 242 13.94 -42.96 -26.93
N LEU A 243 14.40 -42.90 -25.67
CA LEU A 243 13.62 -42.31 -24.57
C LEU A 243 13.45 -40.79 -24.70
N ALA A 244 14.49 -40.06 -25.11
CA ALA A 244 14.40 -38.62 -25.36
C ALA A 244 13.50 -38.29 -26.56
N VAL A 245 13.55 -39.10 -27.63
CA VAL A 245 12.67 -38.97 -28.80
C VAL A 245 11.23 -39.36 -28.44
N LEU A 246 10.99 -40.38 -27.62
CA LEU A 246 9.64 -40.74 -27.17
C LEU A 246 9.00 -39.64 -26.29
N ILE A 247 9.77 -38.93 -25.47
CA ILE A 247 9.27 -37.80 -24.66
C ILE A 247 8.95 -36.59 -25.56
N VAL A 248 9.76 -36.34 -26.59
CA VAL A 248 9.51 -35.27 -27.57
C VAL A 248 8.35 -35.63 -28.52
N VAL A 249 8.21 -36.89 -28.91
CA VAL A 249 7.14 -37.38 -29.80
C VAL A 249 5.80 -37.47 -29.06
N ALA A 250 5.78 -37.90 -27.79
CA ALA A 250 4.59 -37.85 -26.95
C ALA A 250 4.14 -36.40 -26.67
N GLY A 251 5.09 -35.46 -26.54
CA GLY A 251 4.79 -34.02 -26.49
C GLY A 251 4.23 -33.47 -27.81
N SER A 252 4.65 -34.01 -28.96
CA SER A 252 4.16 -33.57 -30.28
C SER A 252 2.84 -34.23 -30.73
N LEU A 253 2.40 -35.31 -30.06
CA LEU A 253 1.09 -35.93 -30.30
C LEU A 253 -0.02 -35.32 -29.43
N LEU A 254 0.33 -34.46 -28.47
CA LEU A 254 -0.57 -33.58 -27.72
C LEU A 254 -0.56 -32.16 -28.31
N TYR A 255 -0.63 -32.04 -29.64
CA TYR A 255 -1.09 -30.81 -30.28
C TYR A 255 -2.63 -30.80 -30.21
N PRO A 256 -3.28 -30.12 -29.25
CA PRO A 256 -4.61 -29.64 -29.55
C PRO A 256 -4.44 -28.68 -30.74
N GLN A 257 -5.29 -28.85 -31.76
CA GLN A 257 -5.47 -27.80 -32.75
C GLN A 257 -5.85 -26.54 -31.97
N PHE A 258 -4.90 -25.62 -31.82
CA PHE A 258 -5.24 -24.28 -31.38
C PHE A 258 -6.13 -23.72 -32.49
N SER A 259 -7.44 -23.68 -32.19
CA SER A 259 -8.38 -22.84 -32.88
C SER A 259 -7.71 -21.51 -33.14
N LYS A 260 -7.85 -20.99 -34.37
CA LYS A 260 -7.49 -19.62 -34.72
C LYS A 260 -7.91 -18.74 -33.55
N ALA A 261 -6.94 -18.01 -32.99
CA ALA A 261 -7.24 -16.95 -32.04
C ALA A 261 -8.29 -16.07 -32.72
N GLU A 262 -9.50 -16.11 -32.18
CA GLU A 262 -10.55 -15.19 -32.53
C GLU A 262 -9.94 -13.79 -32.35
N GLU A 263 -9.97 -12.98 -33.41
CA GLU A 263 -9.63 -11.57 -33.28
C GLU A 263 -10.50 -11.03 -32.15
N LEU A 264 -9.87 -10.74 -31.01
CA LEU A 264 -10.50 -10.04 -29.90
C LEU A 264 -11.06 -8.74 -30.48
N GLN A 265 -12.36 -8.74 -30.78
CA GLN A 265 -13.11 -7.51 -30.89
C GLN A 265 -12.76 -6.71 -29.63
N PRO A 266 -12.34 -5.44 -29.74
CA PRO A 266 -12.00 -4.66 -28.56
C PRO A 266 -13.24 -4.65 -27.67
N LYS A 267 -13.18 -5.36 -26.54
CA LYS A 267 -14.21 -5.23 -25.50
C LYS A 267 -14.32 -3.73 -25.23
N ILE A 268 -15.52 -3.19 -25.34
CA ILE A 268 -15.79 -1.77 -25.07
C ILE A 268 -15.53 -1.59 -23.57
N TYR A 269 -14.34 -1.11 -23.23
CA TYR A 269 -14.03 -0.73 -21.85
C TYR A 269 -14.81 0.54 -21.55
N GLN A 270 -15.51 0.60 -20.41
CA GLN A 270 -16.03 1.87 -19.92
C GLN A 270 -14.85 2.79 -19.65
N ILE A 271 -14.76 3.87 -20.42
CA ILE A 271 -13.73 4.90 -20.28
C ILE A 271 -14.31 5.99 -19.38
N GLU A 272 -13.55 6.33 -18.34
CA GLU A 272 -13.88 7.37 -17.38
C GLU A 272 -12.75 8.39 -17.34
N LYS A 273 -13.10 9.66 -17.09
CA LYS A 273 -12.11 10.71 -16.84
C LYS A 273 -12.04 10.98 -15.35
N LYS A 274 -10.85 10.85 -14.78
CA LYS A 274 -10.57 11.18 -13.38
C LYS A 274 -9.67 12.40 -13.28
N LYS A 275 -9.86 13.19 -12.24
CA LYS A 275 -9.07 14.39 -11.98
C LYS A 275 -8.70 14.45 -10.51
N PHE A 276 -7.41 14.48 -10.23
CA PHE A 276 -6.86 14.72 -8.90
C PHE A 276 -6.28 16.12 -8.87
N SER A 277 -6.76 17.02 -8.00
CA SER A 277 -6.06 18.29 -7.80
C SER A 277 -4.89 18.08 -6.82
N ILE A 278 -3.80 18.81 -7.00
CA ILE A 278 -2.67 18.73 -6.07
C ILE A 278 -3.11 19.13 -4.66
N GLY A 279 -4.03 20.09 -4.53
CA GLY A 279 -4.67 20.45 -3.27
C GLY A 279 -5.34 19.26 -2.58
N ASP A 280 -6.09 18.44 -3.31
CA ASP A 280 -6.71 17.23 -2.72
C ASP A 280 -5.65 16.25 -2.20
N LEU A 281 -4.51 16.16 -2.89
CA LEU A 281 -3.39 15.28 -2.52
C LEU A 281 -2.47 15.87 -1.44
N SER A 282 -2.55 17.17 -1.17
CA SER A 282 -1.71 17.93 -0.22
C SER A 282 -2.49 18.54 0.95
N ASN A 283 -3.69 18.02 1.25
CA ASN A 283 -4.57 18.51 2.32
C ASN A 283 -4.95 20.00 2.18
N GLY A 284 -5.21 20.44 0.94
CA GLY A 284 -5.71 21.77 0.58
C GLY A 284 -4.64 22.86 0.47
N LYS A 285 -3.35 22.51 0.54
CA LYS A 285 -2.24 23.46 0.58
C LYS A 285 -1.44 23.51 -0.71
N ASP A 286 -0.84 24.66 -1.01
CA ASP A 286 0.21 24.74 -2.03
C ASP A 286 1.45 23.95 -1.56
N ILE A 287 2.21 23.38 -2.48
CA ILE A 287 3.49 22.72 -2.15
C ILE A 287 4.60 23.77 -2.28
N HIS A 288 5.38 23.94 -1.21
CA HIS A 288 6.46 24.91 -1.16
C HIS A 288 7.81 24.19 -1.20
N LEU A 289 8.55 24.40 -2.29
CA LEU A 289 9.93 23.95 -2.41
C LEU A 289 10.85 25.08 -1.92
N ARG A 290 11.32 24.93 -0.69
CA ARG A 290 12.40 25.73 -0.10
C ARG A 290 13.70 25.06 -0.51
N GLY A 291 14.67 25.77 -1.08
CA GLY A 291 15.86 25.15 -1.69
C GLY A 291 16.62 24.18 -0.77
N GLY A 292 17.66 23.51 -1.28
CA GLY A 292 18.41 22.52 -0.51
C GLY A 292 18.24 21.08 -1.01
N ASN A 293 18.06 20.88 -2.31
CA ASN A 293 17.82 19.56 -2.94
C ASN A 293 16.58 18.86 -2.37
N THR A 294 15.63 19.65 -1.88
CA THR A 294 14.33 19.26 -1.36
C THR A 294 13.47 18.65 -2.46
N ASP A 295 12.94 17.48 -2.16
CA ASP A 295 11.89 16.79 -2.89
C ASP A 295 10.61 16.80 -2.05
N GLU A 296 9.51 17.23 -2.67
CA GLU A 296 8.18 17.13 -2.08
C GLU A 296 7.34 16.14 -2.88
N ASP A 297 6.69 15.24 -2.15
CA ASP A 297 5.96 14.11 -2.72
C ASP A 297 4.47 14.24 -2.42
N VAL A 298 3.65 14.02 -3.44
CA VAL A 298 2.22 13.75 -3.29
C VAL A 298 1.89 12.37 -3.81
N TRP A 299 0.90 11.74 -3.18
CA TRP A 299 0.53 10.36 -3.46
C TRP A 299 -0.88 10.31 -4.02
N PHE A 300 -1.07 9.53 -5.09
CA PHE A 300 -2.40 9.19 -5.59
C PHE A 300 -2.45 7.70 -5.93
N SER A 301 -3.64 7.10 -5.85
CA SER A 301 -3.82 5.70 -6.21
C SER A 301 -5.01 5.55 -7.14
N LEU A 302 -5.02 4.47 -7.91
CA LEU A 302 -6.17 4.06 -8.72
C LEU A 302 -6.75 2.77 -8.12
N PRO A 303 -8.08 2.60 -8.10
CA PRO A 303 -8.70 1.31 -7.83
C PRO A 303 -8.11 0.16 -8.67
N VAL A 304 -8.07 -1.04 -8.09
CA VAL A 304 -7.46 -2.23 -8.73
C VAL A 304 -8.11 -2.64 -10.06
N ASP A 305 -9.36 -2.23 -10.30
CA ASP A 305 -10.13 -2.48 -11.52
C ASP A 305 -10.01 -1.34 -12.54
N LEU A 306 -9.20 -0.32 -12.30
CA LEU A 306 -8.98 0.79 -13.22
C LEU A 306 -7.56 0.81 -13.77
N LEU A 307 -7.46 0.94 -15.09
CA LEU A 307 -6.19 1.05 -15.81
C LEU A 307 -6.08 2.42 -16.48
N ALA A 308 -4.99 3.14 -16.24
CA ALA A 308 -4.71 4.39 -16.95
C ALA A 308 -4.49 4.13 -18.45
N LYS A 309 -5.16 4.92 -19.28
CA LYS A 309 -5.03 4.94 -20.75
C LYS A 309 -4.34 6.21 -21.24
N GLU A 310 -4.58 7.32 -20.58
CA GLU A 310 -3.93 8.60 -20.83
C GLU A 310 -3.74 9.32 -19.50
N ALA A 311 -2.69 10.11 -19.39
CA ALA A 311 -2.40 10.88 -18.20
C ALA A 311 -1.72 12.20 -18.54
N GLU A 312 -2.20 13.27 -17.94
CA GLU A 312 -1.70 14.62 -18.14
C GLU A 312 -1.65 15.37 -16.81
N LEU A 313 -0.48 15.88 -16.45
CA LEU A 313 -0.32 16.78 -15.32
C LEU A 313 -0.33 18.23 -15.80
N VAL A 314 -1.39 18.95 -15.44
CA VAL A 314 -1.49 20.40 -15.61
C VAL A 314 -0.93 21.09 -14.38
N LEU A 315 0.34 21.47 -14.47
CA LEU A 315 1.13 22.04 -13.38
C LEU A 315 1.04 23.57 -13.39
N GLY A 316 0.44 24.15 -12.35
CA GLY A 316 0.55 25.57 -12.02
C GLY A 316 1.67 25.79 -11.01
N PHE A 317 2.64 26.64 -11.32
CA PHE A 317 3.77 26.89 -10.42
C PHE A 317 4.29 28.33 -10.53
N SER A 318 4.97 28.81 -9.49
CA SER A 318 5.72 30.06 -9.51
C SER A 318 7.13 29.82 -9.01
N LEU A 319 8.11 30.44 -9.69
CA LEU A 319 9.53 30.35 -9.34
C LEU A 319 10.01 31.73 -8.90
N SER A 320 10.77 31.79 -7.80
CA SER A 320 11.39 33.04 -7.34
C SER A 320 12.51 33.48 -8.29
N GLY A 321 12.67 34.79 -8.49
CA GLY A 321 13.78 35.35 -9.26
C GLY A 321 15.17 35.07 -8.67
N THR A 322 15.24 34.74 -7.38
CA THR A 322 16.48 34.32 -6.69
C THR A 322 16.99 32.96 -7.17
N LEU A 323 16.13 32.10 -7.73
CA LEU A 323 16.54 30.78 -8.24
C LEU A 323 17.51 30.85 -9.43
N LEU A 324 17.53 31.96 -10.17
CA LEU A 324 18.31 32.11 -11.42
C LEU A 324 19.82 31.91 -11.24
N SER A 325 20.35 32.19 -10.05
CA SER A 325 21.78 32.06 -9.74
C SER A 325 22.20 30.64 -9.41
N ASP A 326 21.27 29.81 -8.96
CA ASP A 326 21.57 28.65 -8.11
C ASP A 326 20.93 27.35 -8.62
N TYR A 327 19.84 27.45 -9.36
CA TYR A 327 19.05 26.33 -9.86
C TYR A 327 18.90 26.34 -11.37
N GLN A 328 18.94 25.16 -11.98
CA GLN A 328 18.82 24.99 -13.42
C GLN A 328 17.44 24.52 -13.86
N ALA A 329 16.73 23.75 -13.03
CA ALA A 329 15.42 23.21 -13.39
C ALA A 329 14.54 22.85 -12.18
N LEU A 330 13.23 22.84 -12.40
CA LEU A 330 12.25 22.10 -11.59
C LEU A 330 11.94 20.79 -12.31
N THR A 331 12.27 19.68 -11.67
CA THR A 331 12.05 18.33 -12.19
C THR A 331 10.82 17.72 -11.55
N VAL A 332 10.00 17.09 -12.38
CA VAL A 332 8.79 16.38 -11.97
C VAL A 332 8.97 14.92 -12.34
N SER A 333 8.75 14.02 -11.39
CA SER A 333 8.85 12.58 -11.61
C SER A 333 7.63 11.85 -11.07
N ILE A 334 7.29 10.71 -11.69
CA ILE A 334 6.30 9.77 -11.19
C ILE A 334 6.99 8.44 -10.91
N ASN A 335 6.82 7.88 -9.72
CA ASN A 335 7.42 6.60 -9.33
C ASN A 335 8.94 6.55 -9.65
N GLU A 336 9.66 7.62 -9.32
CA GLU A 336 11.11 7.81 -9.59
C GLU A 336 11.50 7.97 -11.06
N GLN A 337 10.54 7.97 -11.98
CA GLN A 337 10.77 8.22 -13.40
C GLN A 337 10.47 9.68 -13.75
N GLU A 338 11.46 10.39 -14.29
CA GLU A 338 11.29 11.78 -14.76
C GLU A 338 10.25 11.86 -15.89
N ILE A 339 9.26 12.74 -15.71
CA ILE A 339 8.20 13.02 -16.70
C ILE A 339 8.29 14.42 -17.30
N GLY A 340 9.00 15.34 -16.64
CA GLY A 340 9.17 16.69 -17.11
C GLY A 340 10.23 17.45 -16.36
N ARG A 341 10.94 18.32 -17.11
CA ARG A 341 12.00 19.17 -16.59
C ARG A 341 11.79 20.59 -17.08
N ILE A 342 11.47 21.49 -16.16
CA ILE A 342 11.11 22.87 -16.44
C ILE A 342 12.33 23.75 -16.15
N PRO A 343 12.95 24.39 -17.16
CA PRO A 343 14.15 25.18 -16.94
C PRO A 343 13.84 26.43 -16.11
N VAL A 344 14.70 26.72 -15.14
CA VAL A 344 14.65 27.95 -14.36
C VAL A 344 15.28 29.08 -15.18
N ASN A 345 14.47 30.03 -15.65
CA ASN A 345 14.93 31.18 -16.44
C ASN A 345 14.11 32.45 -16.16
N LYS A 346 14.55 33.59 -16.73
CA LYS A 346 13.96 34.91 -16.48
C LYS A 346 12.48 35.00 -16.87
N ILE A 347 12.01 34.15 -17.78
CA ILE A 347 10.61 34.10 -18.18
C ILE A 347 9.83 33.40 -17.06
N THR A 348 10.23 32.17 -16.71
CA THR A 348 9.55 31.35 -15.69
C THR A 348 9.55 31.95 -14.28
N THR A 349 10.41 32.94 -14.01
CA THR A 349 10.56 33.58 -12.69
C THR A 349 9.86 34.95 -12.58
N GLN A 350 9.11 35.37 -13.61
CA GLN A 350 8.40 36.67 -13.63
C GLN A 350 6.92 36.58 -13.20
N GLY A 351 6.43 35.41 -12.79
CA GLY A 351 5.04 35.22 -12.36
C GLY A 351 4.63 33.76 -12.22
N ALA A 352 3.33 33.51 -12.14
CA ALA A 352 2.77 32.16 -12.13
C ALA A 352 2.66 31.61 -13.56
N PHE A 353 3.18 30.40 -13.76
CA PHE A 353 3.18 29.67 -15.02
C PHE A 353 2.26 28.47 -14.94
N ARG A 354 1.77 28.07 -16.11
CA ARG A 354 1.02 26.83 -16.28
C ARG A 354 1.69 26.01 -17.37
N ASN A 355 2.09 24.80 -17.03
CA ASN A 355 2.69 23.85 -17.96
C ASN A 355 1.89 22.55 -17.96
N THR A 356 1.86 21.87 -19.10
CA THR A 356 1.21 20.57 -19.27
C THR A 356 2.30 19.54 -19.51
N LEU A 357 2.34 18.51 -18.68
CA LEU A 357 3.26 17.38 -18.81
C LEU A 357 2.45 16.12 -19.13
N THR A 358 2.73 15.49 -20.27
CA THR A 358 2.14 14.20 -20.62
C THR A 358 2.87 13.10 -19.85
N ILE A 359 2.10 12.19 -19.24
CA ILE A 359 2.62 11.06 -18.48
C ILE A 359 2.32 9.78 -19.26
N ASP A 360 3.34 8.95 -19.46
CA ASP A 360 3.14 7.63 -20.05
C ASP A 360 2.31 6.77 -19.08
N PRO A 361 1.13 6.26 -19.49
CA PRO A 361 0.27 5.45 -18.62
C PRO A 361 0.94 4.20 -18.06
N VAL A 362 1.99 3.67 -18.72
CA VAL A 362 2.76 2.52 -18.22
C VAL A 362 3.49 2.82 -16.92
N LEU A 363 3.77 4.10 -16.63
CA LEU A 363 4.38 4.52 -15.37
C LEU A 363 3.38 4.60 -14.21
N ILE A 364 2.08 4.55 -14.50
CA ILE A 364 1.01 4.61 -13.50
C ILE A 364 0.69 3.19 -13.04
N SER A 365 0.96 2.93 -11.77
CA SER A 365 0.63 1.71 -11.07
C SER A 365 -0.60 1.90 -10.17
N TYR A 366 -0.86 0.93 -9.30
CA TYR A 366 -1.92 1.00 -8.30
C TYR A 366 -1.72 2.16 -7.30
N SER A 367 -0.49 2.37 -6.81
CA SER A 367 -0.12 3.47 -5.91
C SER A 367 1.03 4.25 -6.51
N ASN A 368 0.88 5.57 -6.60
CA ASN A 368 1.78 6.41 -7.37
C ASN A 368 2.28 7.57 -6.53
N ARG A 369 3.59 7.79 -6.63
CA ARG A 369 4.28 8.92 -6.03
C ARG A 369 4.60 9.95 -7.11
N LEU A 370 4.04 11.14 -7.00
CA LEU A 370 4.38 12.29 -7.83
C LEU A 370 5.32 13.20 -7.03
N SER A 371 6.54 13.37 -7.51
CA SER A 371 7.61 14.10 -6.82
C SER A 371 8.00 15.36 -7.57
N PHE A 372 8.19 16.45 -6.83
CA PHE A 372 8.65 17.74 -7.32
C PHE A 372 9.99 18.08 -6.71
N LYS A 373 10.99 18.37 -7.55
CA LYS A 373 12.36 18.58 -7.09
C LYS A 373 13.04 19.75 -7.78
N LEU A 374 13.67 20.62 -7.02
CA LEU A 374 14.53 21.68 -7.56
C LEU A 374 15.95 21.15 -7.81
N GLU A 375 16.42 21.25 -9.05
CA GLU A 375 17.76 20.82 -9.46
C GLU A 375 18.77 21.96 -9.40
N PRO A 376 19.83 21.85 -8.58
CA PRO A 376 20.88 22.86 -8.52
C PRO A 376 21.73 22.87 -9.79
N ILE A 377 22.39 24.01 -10.06
CA ILE A 377 23.33 24.17 -11.20
C ILE A 377 24.59 23.31 -10.99
N ASP A 378 25.02 23.16 -9.74
CA ASP A 378 26.18 22.36 -9.33
C ASP A 378 25.77 21.44 -8.16
N GLU A 379 26.13 20.16 -8.20
CA GLU A 379 25.89 19.22 -7.09
C GLU A 379 26.71 19.59 -5.84
N GLU A 380 27.80 20.35 -6.01
CA GLU A 380 28.58 20.93 -4.91
C GLU A 380 28.01 22.28 -4.43
N TYR A 381 26.94 22.79 -5.06
CA TYR A 381 26.31 24.03 -4.64
C TYR A 381 25.83 23.92 -3.19
N CYS A 382 26.18 24.94 -2.41
CA CYS A 382 25.89 24.99 -1.00
C CYS A 382 24.95 26.15 -0.72
N GLU A 383 23.65 25.86 -0.71
CA GLU A 383 22.67 26.84 -0.29
C GLU A 383 22.79 27.06 1.22
N ARG A 384 22.66 28.31 1.63
CA ARG A 384 22.54 28.69 3.04
C ARG A 384 21.11 28.38 3.51
N LEU A 385 20.96 27.85 4.71
CA LEU A 385 19.64 27.62 5.30
C LEU A 385 18.91 28.96 5.45
N ASP A 386 17.80 29.13 4.74
CA ASP A 386 16.90 30.27 4.87
C ASP A 386 15.46 29.74 4.92
N PRO A 387 14.87 29.59 6.12
CA PRO A 387 13.54 29.02 6.29
C PRO A 387 12.43 29.86 5.66
N GLU A 388 12.67 31.14 5.37
CA GLU A 388 11.69 32.05 4.75
C GLU A 388 11.83 32.12 3.21
N ALA A 389 12.90 31.56 2.63
CA ALA A 389 13.17 31.61 1.19
C ALA A 389 12.49 30.47 0.41
N ALA A 390 11.15 30.43 0.39
CA ALA A 390 10.42 29.57 -0.55
C ALA A 390 10.83 29.95 -1.98
N SER A 391 11.48 29.02 -2.68
CA SER A 391 12.11 29.31 -3.95
C SER A 391 11.25 28.85 -5.13
N ALA A 392 10.42 27.82 -4.95
CA ALA A 392 9.34 27.48 -5.87
C ALA A 392 8.05 27.11 -5.13
N VAL A 393 6.91 27.44 -5.74
CA VAL A 393 5.58 27.09 -5.21
C VAL A 393 4.80 26.35 -6.30
N ILE A 394 4.31 25.16 -5.98
CA ILE A 394 3.36 24.41 -6.82
C ILE A 394 1.95 24.71 -6.31
N SER A 395 1.11 25.24 -7.18
CA SER A 395 -0.25 25.59 -6.80
C SER A 395 -1.10 24.35 -6.54
N ALA A 396 -1.88 24.37 -5.46
CA ALA A 396 -2.93 23.42 -5.14
C ALA A 396 -3.97 23.27 -6.27
N LYS A 397 -4.09 24.27 -7.15
CA LYS A 397 -4.98 24.24 -8.33
C LYS A 397 -4.41 23.43 -9.50
N SER A 398 -3.16 22.99 -9.42
CA SER A 398 -2.58 22.04 -10.37
C SER A 398 -3.41 20.75 -10.38
N ALA A 399 -3.49 20.07 -11.52
CA ALA A 399 -4.37 18.91 -11.66
C ALA A 399 -3.74 17.80 -12.50
N LEU A 400 -3.82 16.58 -11.99
CA LEU A 400 -3.56 15.35 -12.73
C LEU A 400 -4.89 14.88 -13.35
N ASN A 401 -4.98 14.95 -14.67
CA ASN A 401 -6.10 14.43 -15.45
C ASN A 401 -5.74 13.04 -15.98
N LEU A 402 -6.59 12.05 -15.71
CA LEU A 402 -6.42 10.69 -16.18
C LEU A 402 -7.63 10.29 -17.03
N THR A 403 -7.37 9.62 -18.13
CA THR A 403 -8.37 8.81 -18.83
C THR A 403 -8.14 7.37 -18.40
N VAL A 404 -9.09 6.76 -17.71
CA VAL A 404 -8.99 5.39 -17.19
C VAL A 404 -10.00 4.47 -17.87
N ALA A 405 -9.66 3.19 -17.96
CA ALA A 405 -10.54 2.15 -18.49
C ALA A 405 -10.78 1.11 -17.40
N ARG A 406 -12.05 0.76 -17.16
CA ARG A 406 -12.40 -0.31 -16.22
C ARG A 406 -12.09 -1.67 -16.81
N ILE A 407 -11.35 -2.50 -16.08
CA ILE A 407 -11.00 -3.87 -16.48
C ILE A 407 -11.95 -4.88 -15.84
N ASN A 408 -12.16 -6.00 -16.52
CA ASN A 408 -12.92 -7.12 -15.96
C ASN A 408 -12.03 -7.88 -14.97
N LEU A 409 -12.27 -7.70 -13.67
CA LEU A 409 -11.66 -8.51 -12.63
C LEU A 409 -12.22 -9.93 -12.63
N ILE A 410 -11.41 -10.90 -12.24
CA ILE A 410 -11.91 -12.25 -11.98
C ILE A 410 -12.90 -12.24 -10.81
N ASN A 411 -13.89 -13.12 -10.84
CA ASN A 411 -14.78 -13.33 -9.70
C ASN A 411 -14.05 -14.20 -8.68
N ASP A 412 -13.32 -13.59 -7.75
CA ASP A 412 -12.57 -14.30 -6.71
C ASP A 412 -12.66 -13.54 -5.37
N LEU A 413 -13.22 -14.20 -4.36
CA LEU A 413 -13.42 -13.66 -3.03
C LEU A 413 -12.10 -13.34 -2.31
N SER A 414 -10.96 -13.87 -2.76
CA SER A 414 -9.64 -13.47 -2.26
C SER A 414 -9.29 -12.00 -2.55
N LEU A 415 -10.01 -11.35 -3.47
CA LEU A 415 -9.88 -9.92 -3.76
C LEU A 415 -10.69 -9.04 -2.80
N PHE A 416 -11.66 -9.61 -2.07
CA PHE A 416 -12.53 -8.86 -1.16
C PHE A 416 -11.69 -8.12 -0.10
N PRO A 417 -11.95 -6.82 0.16
CA PRO A 417 -13.12 -6.02 -0.25
C PRO A 417 -13.11 -5.42 -1.65
N ALA A 418 -12.05 -5.55 -2.43
CA ALA A 418 -12.05 -5.05 -3.80
C ALA A 418 -12.95 -5.92 -4.70
N PRO A 419 -13.67 -5.33 -5.68
CA PRO A 419 -13.69 -3.92 -6.05
C PRO A 419 -14.76 -3.08 -5.33
N PHE A 420 -15.44 -3.62 -4.31
CA PHE A 420 -16.51 -2.92 -3.58
C PHE A 420 -16.00 -1.78 -2.70
N PHE A 421 -14.80 -1.95 -2.14
CA PHE A 421 -14.10 -0.89 -1.43
C PHE A 421 -12.58 -1.02 -1.62
N ASP A 422 -11.93 0.12 -1.79
CA ASP A 422 -10.47 0.26 -1.93
C ASP A 422 -9.98 1.40 -1.04
N SER A 423 -9.19 1.07 -0.01
CA SER A 423 -8.71 2.04 0.98
C SER A 423 -7.66 3.03 0.44
N ARG A 424 -7.07 2.76 -0.74
CA ARG A 424 -6.00 3.57 -1.32
C ARG A 424 -6.50 4.44 -2.46
N GLY A 425 -7.56 4.00 -3.16
CA GLY A 425 -8.10 4.61 -4.38
C GLY A 425 -8.64 6.04 -4.28
N GLY A 426 -8.69 6.64 -3.09
CA GLY A 426 -9.11 8.04 -2.84
C GLY A 426 -10.60 8.31 -3.08
N ASP A 427 -11.18 7.77 -4.15
CA ASP A 427 -12.57 7.95 -4.55
C ASP A 427 -13.50 7.04 -3.76
N ARG A 428 -14.32 7.66 -2.91
CA ARG A 428 -15.40 7.00 -2.16
C ARG A 428 -16.67 7.02 -3.02
N HIS A 429 -16.83 6.00 -3.84
CA HIS A 429 -18.07 5.83 -4.63
C HIS A 429 -19.19 5.26 -3.74
N PRO A 430 -20.47 5.63 -4.00
CA PRO A 430 -21.60 4.97 -3.35
C PRO A 430 -21.60 3.47 -3.64
N LEU A 431 -21.75 2.67 -2.60
CA LEU A 431 -21.87 1.21 -2.67
C LEU A 431 -23.33 0.83 -2.46
N ALA A 432 -24.07 0.66 -3.55
CA ALA A 432 -25.51 0.41 -3.46
C ALA A 432 -25.81 -0.96 -2.88
N PHE A 433 -26.82 -1.01 -2.00
CA PHE A 433 -27.40 -2.25 -1.50
C PHE A 433 -28.68 -2.53 -2.26
N ILE A 434 -28.66 -3.60 -3.06
CA ILE A 434 -29.79 -4.05 -3.85
C ILE A 434 -30.69 -4.87 -2.92
N LEU A 435 -31.81 -4.26 -2.52
CA LEU A 435 -32.80 -4.82 -1.60
C LEU A 435 -34.19 -4.68 -2.23
N PRO A 436 -34.73 -5.77 -2.80
CA PRO A 436 -36.12 -5.83 -3.28
C PRO A 436 -37.11 -5.40 -2.20
N GLU A 437 -38.20 -4.75 -2.59
CA GLU A 437 -39.19 -4.18 -1.66
C GLU A 437 -39.72 -5.21 -0.64
N VAL A 438 -39.89 -6.46 -1.06
CA VAL A 438 -40.34 -7.58 -0.22
C VAL A 438 -39.40 -7.87 0.96
N LEU A 439 -38.10 -7.56 0.83
CA LEU A 439 -37.12 -7.76 1.89
C LEU A 439 -36.91 -6.53 2.78
N ARG A 440 -37.47 -5.37 2.43
CA ARG A 440 -37.23 -4.11 3.17
C ARG A 440 -37.88 -4.12 4.56
N SER A 441 -38.88 -4.94 4.80
CA SER A 441 -39.52 -5.11 6.13
C SER A 441 -38.99 -6.30 6.93
N ASP A 442 -38.10 -7.12 6.35
CA ASP A 442 -37.47 -8.24 7.06
C ASP A 442 -36.34 -7.72 7.96
N THR A 443 -36.58 -7.67 9.26
CA THR A 443 -35.62 -7.16 10.26
C THR A 443 -34.31 -7.94 10.29
N ASP A 444 -34.32 -9.24 9.94
CA ASP A 444 -33.10 -10.05 9.92
C ASP A 444 -32.25 -9.69 8.70
N VAL A 445 -32.87 -9.46 7.53
CA VAL A 445 -32.18 -8.95 6.33
C VAL A 445 -31.59 -7.56 6.58
N LEU A 446 -32.37 -6.66 7.19
CA LEU A 446 -31.91 -5.32 7.54
C LEU A 446 -30.72 -5.37 8.50
N LYS A 447 -30.76 -6.25 9.51
CA LYS A 447 -29.62 -6.47 10.40
C LYS A 447 -28.39 -6.97 9.66
N ALA A 448 -28.55 -7.89 8.69
CA ALA A 448 -27.44 -8.34 7.86
C ALA A 448 -26.81 -7.16 7.08
N GLY A 449 -27.64 -6.30 6.49
CA GLY A 449 -27.18 -5.05 5.86
C GLY A 449 -26.45 -4.13 6.84
N SER A 450 -26.95 -3.95 8.07
CA SER A 450 -26.33 -3.11 9.11
C SER A 450 -24.94 -3.63 9.51
N ILE A 451 -24.77 -4.95 9.64
CA ILE A 451 -23.47 -5.58 9.94
C ILE A 451 -22.48 -5.30 8.80
N LEU A 452 -22.90 -5.47 7.55
CA LEU A 452 -22.02 -5.24 6.41
C LEU A 452 -21.67 -3.76 6.22
N ALA A 453 -22.64 -2.85 6.35
CA ALA A 453 -22.42 -1.41 6.26
C ALA A 453 -21.49 -0.91 7.38
N SER A 454 -21.72 -1.34 8.62
CA SER A 454 -20.82 -1.03 9.74
C SER A 454 -19.41 -1.58 9.53
N TRP A 455 -19.26 -2.78 8.97
CA TRP A 455 -17.95 -3.33 8.60
C TRP A 455 -17.25 -2.49 7.53
N PHE A 456 -17.92 -2.11 6.45
CA PHE A 456 -17.33 -1.20 5.46
C PHE A 456 -16.94 0.14 6.10
N GLY A 457 -17.71 0.63 7.06
CA GLY A 457 -17.33 1.76 7.92
C GLY A 457 -16.00 1.56 8.66
N THR A 458 -15.76 0.38 9.24
CA THR A 458 -14.46 0.05 9.87
C THR A 458 -13.29 0.12 8.88
N GLN A 459 -13.53 -0.19 7.60
CA GLN A 459 -12.50 -0.21 6.56
C GLN A 459 -12.24 1.17 5.96
N ALA A 460 -13.29 1.98 5.78
CA ALA A 460 -13.23 3.24 5.06
C ALA A 460 -13.14 4.49 5.94
N GLY A 461 -13.46 4.35 7.22
CA GLY A 461 -13.80 5.48 8.08
C GLY A 461 -15.16 6.07 7.70
N THR A 462 -15.29 7.38 7.78
CA THR A 462 -16.52 8.10 7.40
C THR A 462 -16.59 8.31 5.88
N GLY A 463 -17.78 8.52 5.30
CA GLY A 463 -17.94 9.01 3.93
C GLY A 463 -18.08 7.95 2.83
N LEU A 464 -18.26 6.67 3.17
CA LEU A 464 -18.95 5.74 2.27
C LEU A 464 -20.45 5.97 2.34
N ASP A 465 -21.12 5.77 1.21
CA ASP A 465 -22.55 5.97 1.05
C ASP A 465 -23.23 4.68 0.61
N PHE A 466 -24.34 4.30 1.26
CA PHE A 466 -25.03 3.02 1.05
C PHE A 466 -26.46 3.19 0.54
N PRO A 467 -26.66 3.71 -0.70
CA PRO A 467 -28.01 3.90 -1.25
C PRO A 467 -28.71 2.56 -1.42
N VAL A 468 -30.01 2.52 -1.12
CA VAL A 468 -30.82 1.31 -1.26
C VAL A 468 -31.57 1.36 -2.59
N VAL A 469 -31.37 0.35 -3.43
CA VAL A 469 -31.96 0.27 -4.77
C VAL A 469 -32.71 -1.05 -4.96
N ASP A 470 -33.64 -1.04 -5.90
CA ASP A 470 -34.42 -2.20 -6.36
C ASP A 470 -33.91 -2.76 -7.70
N ASN A 471 -33.35 -1.90 -8.55
CA ASN A 471 -32.84 -2.23 -9.87
C ASN A 471 -31.32 -2.51 -9.85
N LEU A 472 -30.83 -3.20 -10.89
CA LEU A 472 -29.40 -3.46 -11.06
C LEU A 472 -28.64 -2.17 -11.42
N PRO A 473 -27.71 -1.69 -10.58
CA PRO A 473 -26.93 -0.50 -10.85
C PRO A 473 -25.75 -0.81 -11.79
N THR A 474 -25.22 0.23 -12.44
CA THR A 474 -24.05 0.14 -13.33
C THR A 474 -22.71 0.25 -12.58
N THR A 475 -22.73 0.16 -11.25
CA THR A 475 -21.55 0.25 -10.36
C THR A 475 -21.46 -1.00 -9.49
N HIS A 476 -20.28 -1.23 -8.90
CA HIS A 476 -20.13 -2.31 -7.92
C HIS A 476 -21.16 -2.16 -6.79
N SER A 477 -21.78 -3.26 -6.38
CA SER A 477 -22.91 -3.23 -5.44
C SER A 477 -23.02 -4.53 -4.67
N VAL A 478 -23.78 -4.50 -3.59
CA VAL A 478 -24.09 -5.68 -2.77
C VAL A 478 -25.53 -6.10 -3.05
N LEU A 479 -25.75 -7.39 -3.25
CA LEU A 479 -27.05 -7.97 -3.51
C LEU A 479 -27.41 -8.96 -2.40
N PHE A 480 -28.55 -8.77 -1.74
CA PHE A 480 -29.07 -9.71 -0.74
C PHE A 480 -30.12 -10.63 -1.37
N ILE A 481 -29.92 -11.93 -1.26
CA ILE A 481 -30.70 -12.93 -2.01
C ILE A 481 -31.26 -14.01 -1.09
N THR A 482 -32.54 -14.30 -1.25
CA THR A 482 -33.19 -15.53 -0.76
C THR A 482 -33.73 -16.33 -1.95
N PRO A 483 -34.16 -17.59 -1.77
CA PRO A 483 -34.79 -18.36 -2.85
C PRO A 483 -36.01 -17.66 -3.48
N GLU A 484 -36.71 -16.82 -2.72
CA GLU A 484 -37.89 -16.08 -3.18
C GLU A 484 -37.55 -14.81 -3.98
N THR A 485 -36.36 -14.26 -3.80
CA THR A 485 -35.91 -13.01 -4.44
C THR A 485 -34.76 -13.20 -5.41
N LEU A 486 -34.46 -14.44 -5.79
CA LEU A 486 -33.40 -14.80 -6.72
C LEU A 486 -33.62 -14.09 -8.08
N PRO A 487 -32.70 -13.20 -8.51
CA PRO A 487 -32.82 -12.53 -9.81
C PRO A 487 -32.73 -13.51 -10.98
N GLU A 488 -33.41 -13.19 -12.10
CA GLU A 488 -33.48 -14.05 -13.29
C GLU A 488 -32.09 -14.43 -13.85
N PHE A 489 -31.14 -13.49 -13.86
CA PHE A 489 -29.77 -13.73 -14.33
C PHE A 489 -28.96 -14.69 -13.44
N LEU A 490 -29.46 -15.01 -12.24
CA LEU A 490 -28.89 -15.99 -11.30
C LEU A 490 -29.81 -17.20 -11.13
N SER A 491 -30.74 -17.46 -12.06
CA SER A 491 -31.72 -18.56 -11.95
C SER A 491 -31.10 -19.96 -11.77
N ASP A 492 -29.86 -20.17 -12.23
CA ASP A 492 -29.12 -21.43 -12.04
C ASP A 492 -28.47 -21.57 -10.64
N MET A 493 -28.46 -20.50 -9.84
CA MET A 493 -27.83 -20.47 -8.53
C MET A 493 -28.66 -21.25 -7.49
N GLN A 494 -28.07 -22.29 -6.93
CA GLN A 494 -28.69 -23.04 -5.83
C GLN A 494 -28.37 -22.41 -4.47
N ILE A 495 -29.39 -22.12 -3.67
CA ILE A 495 -29.24 -21.57 -2.31
C ILE A 495 -29.56 -22.69 -1.30
N ASN A 496 -28.51 -23.40 -0.88
CA ASN A 496 -28.63 -24.53 0.05
C ASN A 496 -28.41 -24.13 1.52
N GLY A 497 -27.91 -22.92 1.76
CA GLY A 497 -27.53 -22.40 3.07
C GLY A 497 -26.92 -21.00 2.97
N PRO A 498 -26.30 -20.50 4.05
CA PRO A 498 -25.64 -19.20 4.07
C PRO A 498 -24.37 -19.23 3.22
N GLY A 499 -24.14 -18.18 2.43
CA GLY A 499 -22.90 -18.02 1.69
C GLY A 499 -22.78 -16.66 1.00
N VAL A 500 -21.66 -16.50 0.30
CA VAL A 500 -21.31 -15.30 -0.47
C VAL A 500 -20.72 -15.71 -1.82
N SER A 501 -20.96 -14.90 -2.84
CA SER A 501 -20.40 -15.08 -4.18
C SER A 501 -20.11 -13.73 -4.81
N ILE A 502 -19.03 -13.65 -5.58
CA ILE A 502 -18.84 -12.52 -6.50
C ILE A 502 -19.45 -12.94 -7.84
N VAL A 503 -20.39 -12.15 -8.34
CA VAL A 503 -21.01 -12.36 -9.66
C VAL A 503 -20.82 -11.14 -10.53
N SER A 504 -20.83 -11.32 -11.85
CA SER A 504 -20.74 -10.19 -12.78
C SER A 504 -22.13 -9.66 -13.13
N HIS A 505 -22.23 -8.36 -13.39
CA HIS A 505 -23.45 -7.77 -13.94
C HIS A 505 -23.77 -8.43 -15.31
N PRO A 506 -25.04 -8.77 -15.60
CA PRO A 506 -25.41 -9.50 -16.82
C PRO A 506 -24.98 -8.79 -18.11
N ASP A 507 -25.17 -7.47 -18.18
CA ASP A 507 -24.82 -6.67 -19.37
C ASP A 507 -23.42 -6.03 -19.32
N LEU A 508 -22.75 -6.01 -18.16
CA LEU A 508 -21.52 -5.26 -17.91
C LEU A 508 -20.51 -6.12 -17.14
N ASP A 509 -19.76 -6.97 -17.83
CA ASP A 509 -18.87 -7.96 -17.19
C ASP A 509 -17.80 -7.36 -16.25
N GLN A 510 -17.46 -6.08 -16.42
CA GLN A 510 -16.54 -5.34 -15.56
C GLN A 510 -17.17 -4.92 -14.22
N VAL A 511 -18.49 -4.83 -14.14
CA VAL A 511 -19.23 -4.50 -12.92
C VAL A 511 -19.49 -5.79 -12.15
N LYS A 512 -19.14 -5.77 -10.86
CA LYS A 512 -19.23 -6.91 -9.95
C LYS A 512 -20.26 -6.67 -8.87
N PHE A 513 -21.02 -7.71 -8.52
CA PHE A 513 -21.90 -7.74 -7.37
C PHE A 513 -21.41 -8.73 -6.33
N LEU A 514 -21.45 -8.32 -5.06
CA LEU A 514 -21.30 -9.23 -3.93
C LEU A 514 -22.68 -9.80 -3.62
N ALA A 515 -22.95 -11.01 -4.08
CA ALA A 515 -24.16 -11.73 -3.77
C ALA A 515 -24.02 -12.36 -2.38
N VAL A 516 -24.73 -11.81 -1.40
CA VAL A 516 -24.92 -12.38 -0.06
C VAL A 516 -26.22 -13.18 -0.10
N PHE A 517 -26.15 -14.48 0.18
CA PHE A 517 -27.31 -15.36 0.05
C PHE A 517 -27.52 -16.25 1.27
N GLY A 518 -28.77 -16.67 1.47
CA GLY A 518 -29.22 -17.57 2.53
C GLY A 518 -30.67 -17.99 2.30
N ARG A 519 -31.13 -19.05 2.97
CA ARG A 519 -32.52 -19.53 2.85
C ARG A 519 -33.53 -18.56 3.47
N ASP A 520 -33.11 -17.79 4.47
CA ASP A 520 -33.90 -16.78 5.18
C ASP A 520 -33.00 -15.63 5.68
N GLY A 521 -33.60 -14.63 6.33
CA GLY A 521 -32.87 -13.49 6.91
C GLY A 521 -31.83 -13.90 7.96
N LYS A 522 -32.06 -14.97 8.73
CA LYS A 522 -31.10 -15.45 9.74
C LYS A 522 -29.83 -16.00 9.10
N GLU A 523 -29.98 -16.72 7.99
CA GLU A 523 -28.83 -17.17 7.21
C GLU A 523 -28.11 -16.01 6.52
N LEU A 524 -28.81 -14.94 6.11
CA LEU A 524 -28.14 -13.74 5.62
C LEU A 524 -27.29 -13.07 6.71
N ILE A 525 -27.79 -12.99 7.95
CA ILE A 525 -26.98 -12.53 9.10
C ILE A 525 -25.74 -13.41 9.26
N GLN A 526 -25.89 -14.74 9.16
CA GLN A 526 -24.76 -15.67 9.23
C GLN A 526 -23.76 -15.45 8.09
N SER A 527 -24.22 -15.23 6.86
CA SER A 527 -23.39 -14.98 5.69
C SER A 527 -22.52 -13.75 5.88
N VAL A 528 -23.12 -12.60 6.26
CA VAL A 528 -22.34 -11.37 6.49
C VAL A 528 -21.45 -11.47 7.72
N SER A 529 -21.93 -12.06 8.83
CA SER A 529 -21.15 -12.18 10.07
C SER A 529 -19.91 -13.05 9.87
N THR A 530 -20.03 -14.09 9.03
CA THR A 530 -18.91 -14.97 8.70
C THR A 530 -17.97 -14.33 7.66
N LEU A 531 -18.52 -13.64 6.65
CA LEU A 531 -17.73 -12.88 5.67
C LEU A 531 -16.79 -11.87 6.34
N VAL A 532 -17.30 -11.12 7.32
CA VAL A 532 -16.59 -10.01 7.96
C VAL A 532 -15.86 -10.40 9.26
N ALA A 533 -15.92 -11.67 9.65
CA ALA A 533 -15.22 -12.19 10.81
C ALA A 533 -13.71 -12.18 10.61
N GLU A 534 -12.98 -12.00 11.72
CA GLU A 534 -11.52 -12.11 11.72
C GLU A 534 -11.07 -13.52 11.33
N ASN A 535 -10.04 -13.60 10.48
CA ASN A 535 -9.42 -14.85 9.99
C ASN A 535 -10.30 -15.73 9.08
N THR A 536 -11.37 -15.20 8.51
CA THR A 536 -12.10 -15.90 7.44
C THR A 536 -11.22 -15.99 6.19
N VAL A 537 -10.99 -17.21 5.71
CA VAL A 537 -10.28 -17.45 4.44
C VAL A 537 -11.29 -17.31 3.30
N LEU A 538 -11.05 -16.34 2.43
CA LEU A 538 -11.87 -16.04 1.26
C LEU A 538 -11.10 -16.44 0.01
N GLU A 539 -11.58 -17.43 -0.74
CA GLU A 539 -10.96 -17.91 -1.97
C GLU A 539 -12.01 -18.46 -2.93
N GLY A 540 -11.85 -18.18 -4.22
CA GLY A 540 -12.74 -18.65 -5.28
C GLY A 540 -13.98 -17.77 -5.47
N GLU A 541 -14.80 -18.11 -6.46
CA GLU A 541 -15.97 -17.30 -6.87
C GLU A 541 -17.10 -17.29 -5.83
N ARG A 542 -17.27 -18.40 -5.11
CA ARG A 542 -18.36 -18.67 -4.17
C ARG A 542 -17.88 -19.43 -2.96
N ILE A 543 -18.39 -19.06 -1.79
CA ILE A 543 -18.22 -19.81 -0.54
C ILE A 543 -19.59 -20.05 0.08
N ASP A 544 -19.88 -21.32 0.36
CA ASP A 544 -21.00 -21.75 1.18
C ASP A 544 -20.49 -22.00 2.62
N PHE A 545 -21.03 -21.27 3.60
CA PHE A 545 -20.58 -21.36 4.98
C PHE A 545 -21.24 -22.52 5.72
N SER A 546 -20.42 -23.34 6.37
CA SER A 546 -20.87 -24.54 7.10
C SER A 546 -21.19 -24.28 8.57
N ALA A 547 -20.66 -23.22 9.18
CA ALA A 547 -20.86 -22.88 10.59
C ALA A 547 -20.99 -21.37 10.79
N ALA A 548 -21.82 -20.97 11.76
CA ALA A 548 -22.00 -19.56 12.11
C ALA A 548 -20.85 -19.10 13.00
N VAL A 549 -20.16 -18.03 12.60
CA VAL A 549 -19.29 -17.30 13.53
C VAL A 549 -20.17 -16.50 14.47
N THR A 550 -20.09 -16.80 15.77
CA THR A 550 -20.74 -16.01 16.82
C THR A 550 -19.71 -15.08 17.44
N PRO A 551 -19.83 -13.76 17.25
CA PRO A 551 -18.92 -12.79 17.85
C PRO A 551 -18.94 -12.88 19.38
N ALA A 552 -17.77 -12.67 20.00
CA ALA A 552 -17.66 -12.65 21.45
C ALA A 552 -18.48 -11.50 22.05
N LYS A 553 -19.08 -11.74 23.22
CA LYS A 553 -19.81 -10.69 23.95
C LYS A 553 -18.87 -9.56 24.35
N ARG A 554 -19.28 -8.33 24.04
CA ARG A 554 -18.52 -7.11 24.33
C ARG A 554 -18.80 -6.58 25.73
N LYS A 555 -17.90 -5.73 26.21
CA LYS A 555 -18.03 -4.95 27.45
C LYS A 555 -18.26 -3.48 27.12
N ALA A 556 -18.70 -2.72 28.10
CA ALA A 556 -18.79 -1.27 27.99
C ALA A 556 -17.41 -0.66 27.69
N TYR A 557 -17.35 0.33 26.79
CA TYR A 557 -16.14 1.13 26.48
C TYR A 557 -14.95 0.31 25.97
N ASP A 558 -15.18 -0.89 25.43
CA ASP A 558 -14.12 -1.78 24.92
C ASP A 558 -13.84 -1.62 23.41
N ALA A 559 -14.33 -0.54 22.79
CA ALA A 559 -14.21 -0.29 21.36
C ALA A 559 -12.73 -0.29 20.90
N PRO A 560 -12.35 -1.07 19.86
CA PRO A 560 -10.95 -1.18 19.42
C PRO A 560 -10.26 0.14 19.08
N LEU A 561 -11.00 1.11 18.54
CA LEU A 561 -10.44 2.42 18.15
C LEU A 561 -10.43 3.46 19.29
N TRP A 562 -10.99 3.15 20.45
CA TRP A 562 -10.98 4.04 21.61
C TRP A 562 -9.79 3.76 22.52
N LEU A 563 -9.17 4.82 23.03
CA LEU A 563 -8.20 4.68 24.11
C LEU A 563 -8.90 4.18 25.38
N SER A 564 -8.27 3.23 26.06
CA SER A 564 -8.83 2.60 27.25
C SER A 564 -8.63 3.49 28.48
N SER A 565 -9.66 3.63 29.31
CA SER A 565 -9.60 4.24 30.64
C SER A 565 -9.13 3.26 31.73
N GLU A 566 -8.93 1.98 31.40
CA GLU A 566 -8.49 0.94 32.34
C GLU A 566 -6.96 0.76 32.36
N LYS A 567 -6.24 1.26 31.34
CA LYS A 567 -4.79 1.12 31.21
C LYS A 567 -4.15 2.38 30.62
N ILE A 568 -2.83 2.47 30.75
CA ILE A 568 -2.02 3.43 30.01
C ILE A 568 -1.94 2.95 28.56
N ASN A 569 -2.19 3.84 27.60
CA ASN A 569 -2.19 3.53 26.17
C ASN A 569 -0.84 3.95 25.56
N THR A 570 -0.21 3.08 24.78
CA THR A 570 1.05 3.40 24.08
C THR A 570 0.77 3.75 22.62
N LEU A 571 1.52 4.72 22.06
CA LEU A 571 1.32 5.18 20.69
C LEU A 571 1.52 4.03 19.68
N GLY A 572 2.46 3.12 19.96
CA GLY A 572 2.73 1.95 19.12
C GLY A 572 1.61 0.92 19.05
N ASP A 573 0.61 0.98 19.95
CA ASP A 573 -0.55 0.08 19.92
C ASP A 573 -1.56 0.49 18.82
N PHE A 574 -1.59 1.77 18.41
CA PHE A 574 -2.62 2.31 17.50
C PHE A 574 -2.08 3.21 16.38
N VAL A 575 -0.79 3.55 16.36
CA VAL A 575 -0.14 4.29 15.27
C VAL A 575 0.96 3.42 14.64
N ALA A 576 0.96 3.33 13.31
CA ALA A 576 1.99 2.60 12.58
C ALA A 576 3.36 3.27 12.73
N LYS A 577 4.42 2.47 12.91
CA LYS A 577 5.77 2.96 13.27
C LYS A 577 6.38 3.90 12.22
N ASP A 578 6.08 3.68 10.95
CA ASP A 578 6.50 4.53 9.84
C ASP A 578 5.86 5.92 9.90
N LYS A 579 4.68 6.06 10.51
CA LYS A 579 3.98 7.34 10.71
C LYS A 579 4.51 8.14 11.90
N LEU A 580 5.32 7.52 12.76
CA LEU A 580 5.96 8.17 13.90
C LEU A 580 7.36 8.69 13.58
N LYS A 581 7.78 8.64 12.32
CA LYS A 581 9.07 9.11 11.85
C LYS A 581 8.89 10.18 10.77
N ILE A 582 9.73 11.20 10.83
CA ILE A 582 9.90 12.20 9.78
C ILE A 582 11.35 12.21 9.32
N ASP A 583 11.54 12.44 8.03
CA ASP A 583 12.85 12.55 7.38
C ASP A 583 12.96 13.93 6.73
N GLY A 584 14.07 14.63 6.95
CA GLY A 584 14.31 15.99 6.45
C GLY A 584 14.09 17.10 7.47
N LEU A 585 14.38 18.33 7.04
CA LEU A 585 14.52 19.51 7.89
C LEU A 585 13.25 20.38 8.03
N PHE A 586 12.33 20.32 7.07
CA PHE A 586 11.27 21.33 6.93
C PHE A 586 9.88 20.71 6.88
N ASP A 587 8.91 21.43 7.46
CA ASP A 587 7.44 21.30 7.28
C ASP A 587 6.82 19.90 7.46
N LYS A 588 7.50 19.00 8.18
CA LYS A 588 6.98 17.66 8.48
C LYS A 588 6.49 17.57 9.91
N GLN A 589 5.27 17.06 10.07
CA GLN A 589 4.65 16.82 11.36
C GLN A 589 4.25 15.36 11.51
N VAL A 590 4.40 14.83 12.72
CA VAL A 590 3.85 13.52 13.10
C VAL A 590 2.40 13.72 13.54
N GLU A 591 1.48 13.02 12.89
CA GLU A 591 0.05 13.08 13.18
C GLU A 591 -0.40 11.86 13.96
N VAL A 592 -0.81 12.05 15.21
CA VAL A 592 -1.31 11.00 16.09
C VAL A 592 -2.83 11.14 16.22
N LYS A 593 -3.56 10.35 15.44
CA LYS A 593 -5.03 10.27 15.53
C LYS A 593 -5.45 9.27 16.60
N PHE A 594 -6.36 9.67 17.48
CA PHE A 594 -6.90 8.80 18.53
C PHE A 594 -8.33 9.19 18.89
N ARG A 595 -9.09 8.24 19.44
CA ARG A 595 -10.46 8.49 19.95
C ARG A 595 -10.52 8.22 21.43
N VAL A 596 -11.38 8.95 22.12
CA VAL A 596 -11.60 8.78 23.56
C VAL A 596 -13.10 8.64 23.83
N PRO A 597 -13.50 7.90 24.88
CA PRO A 597 -14.88 7.91 25.34
C PRO A 597 -15.36 9.35 25.60
N PRO A 598 -16.54 9.76 25.12
CA PRO A 598 -16.98 11.16 25.23
C PRO A 598 -17.49 11.53 26.63
N ASP A 599 -17.60 10.57 27.54
CA ASP A 599 -18.14 10.72 28.89
C ASP A 599 -17.07 10.57 29.99
N LEU A 600 -15.80 10.77 29.64
CA LEU A 600 -14.70 10.76 30.61
C LEU A 600 -14.90 11.82 31.68
N TYR A 601 -14.74 11.41 32.93
CA TYR A 601 -14.90 12.26 34.10
C TYR A 601 -13.91 11.87 35.18
N SER A 602 -13.28 12.86 35.82
CA SER A 602 -12.50 12.65 37.04
C SER A 602 -12.75 13.81 38.00
N PRO A 603 -13.04 13.54 39.29
CA PRO A 603 -13.17 14.57 40.30
C PRO A 603 -11.84 15.31 40.58
N ASP A 604 -10.72 14.58 40.48
CA ASP A 604 -9.41 15.04 40.96
C ASP A 604 -8.46 15.44 39.80
N ARG A 605 -8.69 14.93 38.59
CA ARG A 605 -7.87 15.20 37.40
C ARG A 605 -8.68 15.97 36.35
N GLY A 606 -8.24 17.19 36.02
CA GLY A 606 -8.80 17.98 34.92
C GLY A 606 -8.18 17.69 33.54
N SER A 607 -7.17 16.82 33.49
CA SER A 607 -6.36 16.57 32.29
C SER A 607 -5.84 15.13 32.19
N ILE A 608 -5.68 14.67 30.95
CA ILE A 608 -4.94 13.45 30.62
C ILE A 608 -3.46 13.79 30.50
N LEU A 609 -2.57 12.85 30.80
CA LEU A 609 -1.12 13.06 30.70
C LEU A 609 -0.57 12.39 29.44
N VAL A 610 0.14 13.14 28.61
CA VAL A 610 0.89 12.60 27.47
C VAL A 610 2.38 12.60 27.83
N ASN A 611 3.03 11.45 27.67
CA ASN A 611 4.48 11.31 27.79
C ASN A 611 5.03 10.95 26.42
N LEU A 612 5.80 11.86 25.83
CA LEU A 612 6.45 11.62 24.54
C LEU A 612 7.92 11.33 24.77
N ASN A 613 8.36 10.17 24.31
CA ASN A 613 9.76 9.85 24.11
C ASN A 613 10.08 10.13 22.65
N TYR A 614 11.06 10.97 22.39
CA TYR A 614 11.39 11.37 21.03
C TYR A 614 12.89 11.39 20.81
N GLN A 615 13.26 11.31 19.54
CA GLN A 615 14.62 11.32 19.07
C GLN A 615 14.73 12.31 17.91
N TYR A 616 15.86 12.99 17.83
CA TYR A 616 16.24 13.76 16.65
C TYR A 616 17.73 13.52 16.35
N GLU A 617 18.09 13.67 15.07
CA GLU A 617 19.45 13.51 14.59
C GLU A 617 19.71 14.38 13.36
N GLY A 618 21.01 14.54 13.04
CA GLY A 618 21.44 14.97 11.71
C GLY A 618 21.78 16.46 11.55
N VAL A 619 21.44 17.37 12.47
CA VAL A 619 21.68 18.83 12.29
C VAL A 619 22.11 19.49 13.61
N PRO A 620 23.06 20.45 13.61
CA PRO A 620 23.36 21.20 14.82
C PRO A 620 22.27 22.25 15.00
N LEU A 621 21.49 22.08 16.06
CA LEU A 621 20.31 22.88 16.32
C LEU A 621 20.66 24.18 17.06
N ASN A 622 20.02 25.28 16.66
CA ASN A 622 20.10 26.54 17.37
C ASN A 622 19.16 26.55 18.61
N GLN A 623 19.10 27.68 19.31
CA GLN A 623 18.25 27.84 20.49
C GLN A 623 16.76 27.96 20.19
N ASN A 624 16.34 28.22 18.97
CA ASN A 624 14.92 28.32 18.62
C ASN A 624 14.33 26.95 18.28
N SER A 625 15.17 25.95 18.00
CA SER A 625 14.76 24.60 17.65
C SER A 625 13.91 23.93 18.73
N GLY A 626 12.87 23.25 18.31
CA GLY A 626 11.94 22.58 19.20
C GLY A 626 10.87 21.81 18.45
N PHE A 627 9.80 21.48 19.15
CA PHE A 627 8.59 21.00 18.52
C PHE A 627 7.37 21.70 19.07
N ASP A 628 6.48 22.04 18.16
CA ASP A 628 5.16 22.58 18.46
C ASP A 628 4.16 21.43 18.52
N ILE A 629 3.36 21.46 19.58
CA ILE A 629 2.32 20.48 19.84
C ILE A 629 0.99 21.18 19.64
N SER A 630 0.15 20.62 18.77
CA SER A 630 -1.23 21.07 18.60
C SER A 630 -2.20 19.91 18.72
N LEU A 631 -3.42 20.21 19.16
CA LEU A 631 -4.52 19.26 19.23
C LEU A 631 -5.66 19.82 18.39
N ASN A 632 -6.15 19.03 17.43
CA ASN A 632 -7.26 19.42 16.56
C ASN A 632 -7.03 20.76 15.84
N GLY A 633 -5.76 21.06 15.51
CA GLY A 633 -5.34 22.30 14.86
C GLY A 633 -5.13 23.50 15.80
N GLN A 634 -5.41 23.35 17.10
CA GLN A 634 -5.15 24.38 18.11
C GLN A 634 -3.79 24.13 18.79
N GLY A 635 -2.89 25.11 18.74
CA GLY A 635 -1.59 25.04 19.42
C GLY A 635 -1.74 24.94 20.93
N LEU A 636 -1.04 23.98 21.54
CA LEU A 636 -1.04 23.70 22.98
C LEU A 636 0.28 24.12 23.65
N TYR A 637 1.41 23.58 23.19
CA TYR A 637 2.72 23.74 23.82
C TYR A 637 3.83 23.84 22.78
N ARG A 638 4.95 24.50 23.15
CA ARG A 638 6.22 24.45 22.41
C ARG A 638 7.32 23.98 23.35
N TYR A 639 8.11 23.00 22.92
CA TYR A 639 9.23 22.46 23.68
C TYR A 639 10.53 22.64 22.90
N GLY A 640 11.49 23.35 23.49
CA GLY A 640 12.81 23.54 22.87
C GLY A 640 13.72 22.33 23.05
N PHE A 641 14.51 22.01 22.03
CA PHE A 641 15.42 20.86 22.00
C PHE A 641 16.76 21.09 22.69
N TYR A 642 16.83 21.90 23.75
CA TYR A 642 18.09 22.27 24.39
C TYR A 642 18.74 21.06 25.10
N PRO A 643 19.92 20.57 24.67
CA PRO A 643 20.71 19.71 25.53
C PRO A 643 21.34 20.57 26.64
N GLU A 644 21.17 20.19 27.91
CA GLU A 644 21.95 20.79 29.00
C GLU A 644 23.45 20.60 28.69
N LYS A 645 24.18 21.69 28.43
CA LYS A 645 25.63 21.63 28.29
C LYS A 645 26.22 21.16 29.62
N LYS A 646 26.75 19.93 29.67
CA LYS A 646 27.61 19.52 30.78
C LYS A 646 28.88 20.39 30.75
N SER A 647 29.28 20.87 31.92
CA SER A 647 30.43 21.76 32.07
C SER A 647 31.68 21.13 31.41
N GLY A 648 32.27 21.84 30.43
CA GLY A 648 33.48 21.42 29.73
C GLY A 648 33.27 20.69 28.39
N GLN A 649 32.03 20.46 27.95
CA GLN A 649 31.72 19.85 26.65
C GLN A 649 31.70 20.91 25.53
N THR A 650 32.39 20.67 24.41
CA THR A 650 32.39 21.60 23.27
C THR A 650 31.13 21.41 22.41
N ASN A 651 30.74 22.43 21.64
CA ASN A 651 29.62 22.30 20.69
C ASN A 651 29.90 21.23 19.61
N GLU A 652 31.18 20.96 19.30
CA GLU A 652 31.60 19.94 18.33
C GLU A 652 31.44 18.51 18.88
N ASP A 653 31.55 18.29 20.20
CA ASP A 653 31.36 16.97 20.84
C ASP A 653 29.91 16.47 20.79
N LEU A 654 28.94 17.38 20.66
CA LEU A 654 27.51 17.06 20.47
C LEU A 654 27.17 16.65 19.02
N PHE A 655 28.07 16.94 18.07
CA PHE A 655 27.81 16.85 16.65
C PHE A 655 28.13 15.47 16.04
N ILE A 656 28.93 14.65 16.73
CA ILE A 656 29.39 13.35 16.21
C ILE A 656 28.44 12.22 16.66
N SER A 657 27.38 12.01 15.88
CA SER A 657 26.77 10.69 15.58
C SER A 657 25.92 9.92 16.62
N SER A 658 25.37 10.56 17.64
CA SER A 658 24.36 9.90 18.47
C SER A 658 23.06 10.68 18.46
N ALA A 659 22.08 10.14 17.74
CA ALA A 659 20.66 10.25 18.05
C ALA A 659 20.39 10.77 19.48
N VAL A 660 19.86 11.98 19.59
CA VAL A 660 19.57 12.57 20.90
C VAL A 660 18.17 12.13 21.29
N SER A 661 18.09 11.21 22.25
CA SER A 661 16.82 10.79 22.85
C SER A 661 16.46 11.70 24.03
N GLN A 662 15.24 12.23 24.03
CA GLN A 662 14.68 13.03 25.11
C GLN A 662 13.24 12.59 25.40
N SER A 663 12.72 13.05 26.54
CA SER A 663 11.35 12.79 26.95
C SER A 663 10.70 14.08 27.43
N VAL A 664 9.41 14.25 27.14
CA VAL A 664 8.59 15.33 27.67
C VAL A 664 7.26 14.80 28.18
N SER A 665 6.71 15.48 29.18
CA SER A 665 5.36 15.22 29.67
C SER A 665 4.54 16.50 29.66
N PHE A 666 3.32 16.43 29.15
CA PHE A 666 2.38 17.56 29.13
C PHE A 666 0.94 17.12 29.35
N PRO A 667 0.11 17.93 30.04
CA PRO A 667 -1.30 17.65 30.20
C PRO A 667 -2.10 18.09 28.99
N ILE A 668 -3.17 17.36 28.63
CA ILE A 668 -4.23 17.83 27.74
C ILE A 668 -5.51 17.95 28.57
N MET A 669 -6.15 19.12 28.57
CA MET A 669 -7.38 19.31 29.35
C MET A 669 -8.52 18.50 28.73
N ILE A 670 -9.38 17.92 29.57
CA ILE A 670 -10.49 17.07 29.10
C ILE A 670 -11.46 17.87 28.21
N ASN A 671 -11.65 19.16 28.52
CA ASN A 671 -12.53 20.03 27.75
C ASN A 671 -11.99 20.36 26.35
N ASP A 672 -10.69 20.12 26.09
CA ASP A 672 -10.08 20.30 24.77
C ASP A 672 -10.18 19.03 23.92
N LEU A 673 -10.53 17.88 24.53
CA LEU A 673 -10.73 16.62 23.83
C LEU A 673 -12.09 16.61 23.13
N ALA A 674 -12.07 16.22 21.86
CA ALA A 674 -13.25 15.83 21.12
C ALA A 674 -13.40 14.30 21.13
N GLY A 675 -14.46 13.78 20.50
CA GLY A 675 -14.61 12.34 20.32
C GLY A 675 -13.50 11.74 19.45
N GLU A 676 -13.15 12.44 18.36
CA GLU A 676 -11.99 12.15 17.53
C GLU A 676 -10.95 13.25 17.71
N ASN A 677 -9.70 12.87 17.93
CA ASN A 677 -8.62 13.81 18.20
C ASN A 677 -7.45 13.57 17.24
N ASN A 678 -6.79 14.66 16.87
CA ASN A 678 -5.55 14.65 16.11
C ASN A 678 -4.49 15.46 16.85
N LEU A 679 -3.49 14.78 17.40
CA LEU A 679 -2.33 15.40 18.04
C LEU A 679 -1.22 15.55 16.99
N SER A 680 -0.94 16.78 16.58
CA SER A 680 0.10 17.10 15.61
C SER A 680 1.36 17.53 16.33
N LEU A 681 2.47 16.87 16.01
CA LEU A 681 3.80 17.11 16.57
C LEU A 681 4.69 17.64 15.45
N PHE A 682 4.82 18.96 15.40
CA PHE A 682 5.59 19.66 14.37
C PHE A 682 7.03 19.82 14.82
N TYR A 683 7.98 19.20 14.12
CA TYR A 683 9.40 19.38 14.41
C TYR A 683 9.89 20.66 13.74
N ASP A 684 10.23 21.66 14.57
CA ASP A 684 10.79 22.93 14.14
C ASP A 684 12.31 22.88 14.34
N LEU A 685 13.01 22.30 13.37
CA LEU A 685 14.45 22.09 13.41
C LEU A 685 15.17 23.26 12.72
N GLU A 686 15.63 24.23 13.51
CA GLU A 686 16.42 25.36 13.02
C GLU A 686 17.92 25.10 13.18
N ALA A 687 18.67 25.10 12.07
CA ALA A 687 20.11 24.90 12.12
C ALA A 687 20.85 26.11 12.75
N ASP A 688 22.03 25.86 13.33
CA ASP A 688 22.92 26.91 13.84
C ASP A 688 23.62 27.67 12.70
N ASP A 689 23.11 28.86 12.40
CA ASP A 689 23.61 29.77 11.36
C ASP A 689 25.10 30.13 11.49
N SER A 690 25.67 30.04 12.70
CA SER A 690 27.07 30.39 12.95
C SER A 690 28.06 29.47 12.25
N GLN A 691 27.61 28.29 11.81
CA GLN A 691 28.46 27.29 11.18
C GLN A 691 28.46 27.32 9.65
N HIS A 692 27.77 28.28 9.02
CA HIS A 692 27.66 28.38 7.55
C HIS A 692 27.27 27.03 6.91
N LEU A 693 26.26 26.38 7.50
CA LEU A 693 25.90 24.99 7.21
C LEU A 693 25.24 24.86 5.84
N CYS A 694 25.55 23.74 5.20
CA CYS A 694 25.09 23.41 3.86
C CYS A 694 23.77 22.66 3.90
N VAL A 695 22.64 23.29 3.53
CA VAL A 695 21.31 22.66 3.62
C VAL A 695 21.26 21.30 2.92
N ASN A 696 21.86 21.20 1.72
CA ASN A 696 21.93 19.98 0.91
C ASN A 696 22.52 18.77 1.65
N LYS A 697 23.49 18.99 2.55
CA LYS A 697 24.13 17.90 3.32
C LYS A 697 23.26 17.42 4.47
N PHE A 698 22.39 18.28 4.98
CA PHE A 698 21.63 18.08 6.20
C PHE A 698 20.18 17.66 5.94
N SER A 699 19.59 18.07 4.82
CA SER A 699 18.23 17.69 4.42
C SER A 699 18.02 16.19 4.24
N THR A 700 19.08 15.43 3.94
CA THR A 700 19.02 13.96 3.75
C THR A 700 19.35 13.14 4.99
N ILE A 701 19.89 13.77 6.04
CA ILE A 701 20.31 13.09 7.28
C ILE A 701 19.55 13.57 8.52
N ALA A 702 18.88 14.73 8.44
CA ALA A 702 17.99 15.19 9.49
C ALA A 702 16.81 14.22 9.62
N SER A 703 16.54 13.76 10.84
CA SER A 703 15.35 12.95 11.09
C SER A 703 14.81 13.21 12.50
N GLY A 704 13.50 13.06 12.64
CA GLY A 704 12.78 13.15 13.90
C GLY A 704 11.95 11.89 14.07
N THR A 705 11.99 11.27 15.25
CA THR A 705 11.20 10.09 15.56
C THR A 705 10.51 10.24 16.90
N ILE A 706 9.21 9.95 16.95
CA ILE A 706 8.48 9.73 18.18
C ILE A 706 8.55 8.23 18.48
N ASN A 707 9.08 7.87 19.64
CA ASN A 707 9.22 6.46 20.00
C ASN A 707 7.81 5.86 20.24
N PRO A 708 7.55 4.65 19.72
CA PRO A 708 6.25 3.98 19.90
C PRO A 708 5.87 3.68 21.36
N ASP A 709 6.82 3.72 22.29
CA ASP A 709 6.59 3.53 23.73
C ASP A 709 6.08 4.80 24.46
N SER A 710 6.00 5.93 23.74
CA SER A 710 5.29 7.13 24.20
C SER A 710 3.85 6.79 24.59
N THR A 711 3.28 7.51 25.56
CA THR A 711 2.01 7.14 26.19
C THR A 711 0.99 8.26 26.25
N ILE A 712 -0.30 7.90 26.18
CA ILE A 712 -1.44 8.74 26.56
C ILE A 712 -2.17 8.06 27.73
N ASP A 713 -2.15 8.70 28.90
CA ASP A 713 -2.70 8.16 30.14
C ASP A 713 -4.14 8.62 30.38
N LEU A 714 -5.08 7.70 30.12
CA LEU A 714 -6.50 7.81 30.49
C LEU A 714 -6.83 6.96 31.72
N SER A 715 -5.84 6.37 32.38
CA SER A 715 -6.09 5.44 33.47
C SER A 715 -6.70 6.16 34.68
N GLY A 716 -7.74 5.55 35.25
CA GLY A 716 -8.44 6.06 36.43
C GLY A 716 -9.51 7.12 36.15
N PHE A 717 -9.78 7.44 34.88
CA PHE A 717 -10.96 8.21 34.51
C PHE A 717 -12.22 7.35 34.65
N ALA A 718 -13.25 7.91 35.29
CA ALA A 718 -14.58 7.32 35.37
C ALA A 718 -15.42 7.73 34.16
N HIS A 719 -16.58 7.10 33.99
CA HIS A 719 -17.54 7.42 32.94
C HIS A 719 -18.78 8.07 33.57
N HIS A 720 -19.00 9.35 33.28
CA HIS A 720 -20.15 10.10 33.74
C HIS A 720 -20.51 11.21 32.75
N GLY A 721 -21.53 10.94 31.92
CA GLY A 721 -22.09 11.90 30.97
C GLY A 721 -23.53 12.27 31.31
N ARG A 722 -23.93 13.51 30.99
CA ARG A 722 -25.33 13.92 31.01
C ARG A 722 -25.96 13.61 29.65
N PHE A 723 -27.08 12.89 29.67
CA PHE A 723 -27.85 12.54 28.47
C PHE A 723 -29.27 13.11 28.53
N PRO A 724 -29.90 13.38 27.37
CA PRO A 724 -29.40 13.22 25.98
C PRO A 724 -28.28 14.22 25.64
N ASN A 725 -27.39 13.86 24.71
CA ASN A 725 -26.35 14.77 24.22
C ASN A 725 -26.12 14.55 22.71
N LEU A 726 -26.74 15.40 21.89
CA LEU A 726 -26.68 15.30 20.43
C LEU A 726 -25.28 15.55 19.86
N ALA A 727 -24.42 16.30 20.56
CA ALA A 727 -23.04 16.51 20.13
C ALA A 727 -22.24 15.19 20.20
N THR A 728 -22.42 14.42 21.28
CA THR A 728 -21.75 13.11 21.42
C THR A 728 -22.29 12.07 20.44
N PHE A 729 -23.57 12.16 20.08
CA PHE A 729 -24.17 11.34 19.02
C PHE A 729 -23.61 11.71 17.65
N ALA A 730 -23.57 12.98 17.29
CA ALA A 730 -23.07 13.44 15.99
C ALA A 730 -21.60 13.09 15.77
N ASN A 731 -20.78 13.13 16.84
CA ASN A 731 -19.35 12.87 16.74
C ASN A 731 -19.00 11.37 16.77
N LEU A 732 -19.59 10.57 17.66
CA LEU A 732 -19.19 9.18 17.91
C LEU A 732 -20.36 8.17 17.94
N GLY A 733 -21.58 8.57 17.58
CA GLY A 733 -22.77 7.73 17.74
C GLY A 733 -23.12 7.40 19.19
N PHE A 734 -22.54 8.11 20.16
CA PHE A 734 -22.75 7.86 21.59
C PHE A 734 -24.16 8.35 22.01
N PRO A 735 -24.92 7.62 22.87
CA PRO A 735 -24.54 6.47 23.69
C PRO A 735 -24.68 5.09 23.03
N PHE A 736 -25.15 5.01 21.79
CA PHE A 736 -25.37 3.74 21.10
C PHE A 736 -24.08 2.94 20.86
N THR A 737 -22.94 3.63 20.78
CA THR A 737 -21.58 3.06 20.65
C THR A 737 -20.91 2.75 22.00
N ARG A 738 -21.59 2.91 23.15
CA ARG A 738 -21.05 2.50 24.46
C ARG A 738 -20.66 1.02 24.48
N MET A 739 -21.43 0.19 23.79
CA MET A 739 -21.08 -1.19 23.46
C MET A 739 -20.57 -1.20 22.02
N ALA A 740 -19.34 -1.69 21.79
CA ALA A 740 -18.70 -1.58 20.48
C ALA A 740 -19.43 -2.32 19.35
N ASP A 741 -20.19 -3.38 19.68
CA ASP A 741 -21.01 -4.19 18.78
C ASP A 741 -22.50 -3.78 18.74
N LEU A 742 -22.85 -2.68 19.41
CA LEU A 742 -24.21 -2.15 19.55
C LEU A 742 -25.19 -3.12 20.24
N SER A 743 -24.70 -4.04 21.07
CA SER A 743 -25.52 -5.05 21.77
C SER A 743 -26.62 -4.51 22.70
N GLU A 744 -26.60 -3.23 23.06
CA GLU A 744 -27.64 -2.58 23.85
C GLU A 744 -28.44 -1.52 23.07
N THR A 745 -28.32 -1.53 21.74
CA THR A 745 -28.98 -0.58 20.84
C THR A 745 -30.07 -1.28 20.02
N ALA A 746 -31.25 -0.67 19.96
CA ALA A 746 -32.33 -1.08 19.07
C ALA A 746 -32.68 0.05 18.10
N VAL A 747 -32.53 -0.20 16.81
CA VAL A 747 -32.99 0.71 15.75
C VAL A 747 -34.46 0.43 15.49
N VAL A 748 -35.29 1.45 15.64
CA VAL A 748 -36.72 1.39 15.38
C VAL A 748 -37.00 2.04 14.03
N LEU A 749 -37.51 1.24 13.10
CA LEU A 749 -37.96 1.69 11.78
C LEU A 749 -39.48 1.62 11.69
N SER A 750 -40.07 2.22 10.65
CA SER A 750 -41.48 2.00 10.32
C SER A 750 -41.72 0.53 9.91
N GLU A 751 -42.99 0.09 9.92
CA GLU A 751 -43.35 -1.28 9.52
C GLU A 751 -43.01 -1.58 8.04
N ASN A 752 -43.00 -0.54 7.20
CA ASN A 752 -42.57 -0.59 5.80
C ASN A 752 -41.58 0.58 5.56
N PRO A 753 -40.28 0.39 5.84
CA PRO A 753 -39.30 1.46 5.71
C PRO A 753 -39.06 1.80 4.24
N SER A 754 -38.93 3.09 3.96
CA SER A 754 -38.58 3.57 2.63
C SER A 754 -37.09 3.34 2.34
N ALA A 755 -36.70 3.39 1.06
CA ALA A 755 -35.29 3.29 0.67
C ALA A 755 -34.42 4.37 1.36
N ASP A 756 -34.96 5.58 1.54
CA ASP A 756 -34.29 6.69 2.24
C ASP A 756 -34.09 6.39 3.74
N ASP A 757 -35.07 5.78 4.40
CA ASP A 757 -34.95 5.39 5.82
C ASP A 757 -33.84 4.35 6.00
N LEU A 758 -33.77 3.38 5.08
CA LEU A 758 -32.74 2.34 5.08
C LEU A 758 -31.36 2.89 4.73
N HIS A 759 -31.28 3.82 3.77
CA HIS A 759 -30.06 4.53 3.42
C HIS A 759 -29.48 5.28 4.63
N GLY A 760 -30.33 6.04 5.34
CA GLY A 760 -29.97 6.71 6.58
C GLY A 760 -29.50 5.74 7.66
N MET A 761 -30.21 4.62 7.84
CA MET A 761 -29.81 3.57 8.78
C MET A 761 -28.45 2.97 8.45
N PHE A 762 -28.20 2.55 7.20
CA PHE A 762 -26.92 1.94 6.81
C PHE A 762 -25.76 2.92 6.93
N ASN A 763 -25.95 4.18 6.57
CA ASN A 763 -24.94 5.23 6.76
C ASN A 763 -24.64 5.48 8.26
N LEU A 764 -25.66 5.45 9.13
CA LEU A 764 -25.46 5.55 10.58
C LEU A 764 -24.68 4.34 11.13
N MET A 765 -25.02 3.12 10.68
CA MET A 765 -24.28 1.92 11.06
C MET A 765 -22.83 1.95 10.58
N ALA A 766 -22.58 2.42 9.36
CA ALA A 766 -21.24 2.66 8.81
C ALA A 766 -20.45 3.66 9.66
N LYS A 767 -21.05 4.81 10.02
CA LYS A 767 -20.42 5.79 10.90
C LYS A 767 -20.08 5.18 12.27
N MET A 768 -21.02 4.48 12.90
CA MET A 768 -20.78 3.86 14.20
C MET A 768 -19.70 2.77 14.14
N GLY A 769 -19.64 1.98 13.06
CA GLY A 769 -18.55 1.03 12.83
C GLY A 769 -17.20 1.70 12.62
N ALA A 770 -17.15 2.81 11.89
CA ALA A 770 -15.94 3.63 11.74
C ALA A 770 -15.44 4.22 13.07
N ASP A 771 -16.37 4.54 13.98
CA ASP A 771 -16.06 5.13 15.28
C ASP A 771 -15.58 4.11 16.31
N THR A 772 -16.19 2.90 16.32
CA THR A 772 -15.84 1.84 17.26
C THR A 772 -14.67 0.99 16.76
N GLY A 773 -14.56 0.80 15.45
CA GLY A 773 -13.65 -0.17 14.81
C GLY A 773 -14.20 -1.59 14.81
N LEU A 774 -15.50 -1.78 15.03
CA LEU A 774 -16.15 -3.08 15.04
C LEU A 774 -17.49 -3.04 14.30
N PRO A 775 -17.84 -4.08 13.54
CA PRO A 775 -19.19 -4.22 12.99
C PRO A 775 -20.25 -4.26 14.10
N ALA A 776 -21.44 -3.76 13.79
CA ALA A 776 -22.62 -3.74 14.63
C ALA A 776 -23.28 -5.12 14.75
N TYR A 777 -22.51 -6.14 15.15
CA TYR A 777 -22.93 -7.54 15.17
C TYR A 777 -24.21 -7.80 15.97
N GLN A 778 -24.42 -7.05 17.06
CA GLN A 778 -25.50 -7.30 18.02
C GLN A 778 -26.58 -6.22 18.01
N VAL A 779 -26.57 -5.30 17.05
CA VAL A 779 -27.67 -4.34 16.88
C VAL A 779 -29.00 -5.08 16.67
N SER A 780 -30.07 -4.54 17.23
CA SER A 780 -31.43 -5.04 17.01
C SER A 780 -32.17 -4.09 16.07
N ILE A 781 -32.73 -4.61 14.98
CA ILE A 781 -33.61 -3.84 14.09
C ILE A 781 -35.04 -4.28 14.40
N ILE A 782 -35.92 -3.34 14.74
CA ILE A 782 -37.27 -3.66 15.20
C ILE A 782 -38.33 -2.72 14.61
N PRO A 783 -39.55 -3.22 14.37
CA PRO A 783 -40.69 -2.36 14.08
C PRO A 783 -41.22 -1.68 15.36
N PRO A 784 -42.09 -0.66 15.24
CA PRO A 784 -42.63 0.08 16.37
C PRO A 784 -43.44 -0.81 17.32
N SER A 785 -44.09 -1.84 16.78
CA SER A 785 -44.88 -2.83 17.53
C SER A 785 -44.07 -3.66 18.53
N LYS A 786 -42.74 -3.74 18.37
CA LYS A 786 -41.83 -4.55 19.19
C LYS A 786 -41.06 -3.77 20.26
N VAL A 787 -41.17 -2.45 20.30
CA VAL A 787 -40.42 -1.59 21.24
C VAL A 787 -40.60 -2.00 22.71
N SER A 788 -41.79 -2.51 23.06
CA SER A 788 -42.07 -2.96 24.42
C SER A 788 -41.24 -4.17 24.89
N ASP A 789 -40.65 -4.93 23.98
CA ASP A 789 -39.73 -6.04 24.28
C ASP A 789 -38.30 -5.53 24.55
N PHE A 790 -37.98 -4.30 24.12
CA PHE A 790 -36.65 -3.68 24.12
C PHE A 790 -36.55 -2.48 25.08
N LYS A 791 -37.35 -2.43 26.14
CA LYS A 791 -37.39 -1.29 27.10
C LYS A 791 -36.04 -0.98 27.76
N ASN A 792 -35.14 -1.96 27.84
CA ASN A 792 -33.81 -1.81 28.43
C ASN A 792 -32.73 -1.49 27.39
N TYR A 793 -33.09 -1.16 26.15
CA TYR A 793 -32.18 -0.77 25.08
C TYR A 793 -32.23 0.75 24.90
N ASP A 794 -31.13 1.31 24.37
CA ASP A 794 -31.13 2.66 23.83
C ASP A 794 -31.78 2.59 22.44
N LEU A 795 -32.80 3.40 22.19
CA LEU A 795 -33.67 3.29 21.01
C LEU A 795 -33.29 4.35 19.97
N LEU A 796 -32.78 3.94 18.82
CA LEU A 796 -32.52 4.86 17.70
C LEU A 796 -33.72 4.84 16.75
N VAL A 797 -34.55 5.88 16.76
CA VAL A 797 -35.79 5.93 15.97
C VAL A 797 -35.56 6.66 14.65
N LEU A 798 -35.84 6.01 13.52
CA LEU A 798 -35.61 6.53 12.18
C LEU A 798 -36.87 6.37 11.32
N GLY A 799 -37.31 7.45 10.70
CA GLY A 799 -38.40 7.39 9.72
C GLY A 799 -39.16 8.69 9.54
N LYS A 800 -40.00 8.72 8.50
CA LYS A 800 -40.95 9.82 8.26
C LYS A 800 -42.02 9.86 9.35
N TYR A 801 -42.29 11.06 9.88
CA TYR A 801 -43.22 11.27 11.00
C TYR A 801 -44.60 10.63 10.77
N GLU A 802 -45.19 10.83 9.59
CA GLU A 802 -46.53 10.32 9.24
C GLU A 802 -46.61 8.79 9.13
N GLN A 803 -45.48 8.14 8.83
CA GLN A 803 -45.40 6.70 8.55
C GLN A 803 -44.87 5.91 9.75
N HIS A 804 -44.44 6.59 10.82
CA HIS A 804 -43.79 5.98 11.96
C HIS A 804 -44.68 6.00 13.22
N GLY A 805 -45.39 4.90 13.47
CA GLY A 805 -46.38 4.79 14.55
C GLY A 805 -45.86 5.03 15.98
N LEU A 806 -44.55 4.95 16.23
CA LEU A 806 -43.93 5.33 17.51
C LEU A 806 -43.70 6.85 17.63
N ILE A 807 -43.32 7.54 16.56
CA ILE A 807 -42.94 8.97 16.63
C ILE A 807 -44.16 9.79 17.06
N SER A 808 -45.35 9.43 16.58
CA SER A 808 -46.60 10.03 17.03
C SER A 808 -46.91 9.81 18.52
N GLN A 809 -46.52 8.67 19.09
CA GLN A 809 -46.63 8.40 20.54
C GLN A 809 -45.61 9.20 21.37
N LEU A 810 -44.47 9.55 20.76
CA LEU A 810 -43.40 10.34 21.38
C LEU A 810 -43.59 11.86 21.21
N LYS A 811 -44.69 12.29 20.59
CA LYS A 811 -45.02 13.70 20.30
C LYS A 811 -44.76 14.65 21.47
N ASP A 812 -45.15 14.29 22.69
CA ASP A 812 -45.01 15.18 23.87
C ASP A 812 -43.54 15.37 24.30
N GLN A 813 -42.65 14.47 23.88
CA GLN A 813 -41.21 14.52 24.17
C GLN A 813 -40.41 15.22 23.07
N LEU A 814 -40.97 15.33 21.85
CA LEU A 814 -40.32 15.96 20.71
C LEU A 814 -40.34 17.50 20.82
N PRO A 815 -39.29 18.19 20.33
CA PRO A 815 -39.25 19.64 20.26
C PRO A 815 -40.23 20.20 19.22
N ALA A 816 -40.51 19.45 18.17
CA ALA A 816 -41.49 19.78 17.14
C ALA A 816 -42.11 18.50 16.55
N TRP A 817 -43.32 18.60 16.01
CA TRP A 817 -44.02 17.49 15.38
C TRP A 817 -44.87 17.97 14.21
N TRP A 818 -45.12 17.11 13.23
CA TRP A 818 -46.02 17.39 12.12
C TRP A 818 -47.45 16.97 12.48
N ASP A 819 -48.44 17.83 12.27
CA ASP A 819 -49.86 17.51 12.57
C ASP A 819 -50.67 17.05 11.34
N GLY A 820 -50.02 16.98 10.17
CA GLY A 820 -50.63 16.66 8.89
C GLY A 820 -50.84 17.86 7.98
N ASN A 821 -50.68 19.10 8.49
CA ASN A 821 -50.85 20.32 7.70
C ASN A 821 -49.76 21.36 7.97
N GLU A 822 -49.28 21.48 9.21
CA GLU A 822 -48.17 22.37 9.56
C GLU A 822 -47.28 21.79 10.67
N TRP A 823 -46.04 22.31 10.76
CA TRP A 823 -45.14 21.97 11.85
C TRP A 823 -45.61 22.62 13.14
N GLN A 824 -45.80 21.85 14.20
CA GLN A 824 -46.09 22.36 15.52
C GLN A 824 -44.82 22.32 16.37
N VAL A 825 -44.56 23.37 17.15
CA VAL A 825 -43.38 23.47 18.02
C VAL A 825 -43.81 23.47 19.48
N ARG A 826 -43.13 22.66 20.30
CA ARG A 826 -43.42 22.57 21.73
C ARG A 826 -43.04 23.88 22.42
N GLN A 827 -44.01 24.50 23.08
CA GLN A 827 -43.78 25.72 23.86
C GLN A 827 -43.12 25.36 25.19
N THR A 828 -42.03 26.05 25.54
CA THR A 828 -41.31 25.81 26.81
C THR A 828 -42.09 26.36 28.00
N ASN A 829 -42.28 25.50 29.00
CA ASN A 829 -43.07 25.81 30.19
C ASN A 829 -42.28 26.77 31.11
N LEU A 830 -42.95 27.45 32.06
CA LEU A 830 -42.30 28.36 33.02
C LEU A 830 -41.18 27.69 33.85
N ILE A 831 -41.35 26.42 34.21
CA ILE A 831 -40.36 25.65 34.98
C ILE A 831 -39.13 25.33 34.10
N GLU A 832 -39.35 24.94 32.84
CA GLU A 832 -38.26 24.65 31.89
C GLU A 832 -37.49 25.92 31.54
N LYS A 833 -38.17 27.06 31.37
CA LYS A 833 -37.51 28.37 31.20
C LYS A 833 -36.61 28.71 32.39
N MET A 834 -37.08 28.48 33.62
CA MET A 834 -36.29 28.69 34.83
C MET A 834 -35.08 27.73 34.90
N GLN A 835 -35.25 26.46 34.50
CA GLN A 835 -34.15 25.49 34.44
C GLN A 835 -33.11 25.85 33.37
N ASN A 836 -33.53 26.28 32.18
CA ASN A 836 -32.63 26.67 31.09
C ASN A 836 -31.83 27.93 31.44
N ILE A 837 -32.46 28.90 32.12
CA ILE A 837 -31.76 30.07 32.67
C ILE A 837 -30.72 29.65 33.71
N PHE A 838 -31.06 28.71 34.60
CA PHE A 838 -30.14 28.21 35.62
C PHE A 838 -28.96 27.42 35.01
N ASN A 839 -29.22 26.67 33.93
CA ASN A 839 -28.23 25.88 33.20
C ASN A 839 -27.41 26.69 32.18
N ARG A 840 -27.70 27.99 31.99
CA ARG A 840 -27.08 28.85 30.95
C ARG A 840 -27.17 28.27 29.53
N GLU A 841 -28.25 27.54 29.22
CA GLU A 841 -28.50 27.06 27.87
C GLU A 841 -29.11 28.20 27.03
N GLU A 842 -28.69 28.35 25.76
CA GLU A 842 -29.27 29.33 24.84
C GLU A 842 -30.77 29.06 24.66
N LEU A 843 -31.59 30.06 24.97
CA LEU A 843 -33.02 30.04 24.72
C LEU A 843 -33.27 30.26 23.22
N ASN A 844 -33.06 29.23 22.40
CA ASN A 844 -33.60 29.25 21.05
C ASN A 844 -35.12 29.41 21.15
N SER A 845 -35.66 30.47 20.55
CA SER A 845 -37.08 30.74 20.68
C SER A 845 -37.85 29.69 19.88
N ALA A 846 -38.91 29.14 20.47
CA ALA A 846 -39.81 28.21 19.77
C ALA A 846 -40.33 28.81 18.44
N ASN A 847 -40.36 30.13 18.35
CA ASN A 847 -40.74 30.87 17.15
C ASN A 847 -39.68 30.77 16.04
N ASP A 848 -38.38 30.81 16.36
CA ASP A 848 -37.31 30.66 15.37
C ASP A 848 -37.32 29.25 14.77
N LEU A 849 -37.52 28.22 15.61
CA LEU A 849 -37.67 26.85 15.14
C LEU A 849 -38.92 26.67 14.27
N LYS A 850 -40.06 27.24 14.67
CA LYS A 850 -41.31 27.21 13.88
C LYS A 850 -41.10 27.89 12.53
N GLN A 851 -40.48 29.06 12.51
CA GLN A 851 -40.17 29.80 11.28
C GLN A 851 -39.22 29.03 10.36
N TYR A 852 -38.20 28.37 10.91
CA TYR A 852 -37.29 27.52 10.13
C TYR A 852 -38.03 26.33 9.50
N LEU A 853 -38.84 25.62 10.30
CA LEU A 853 -39.60 24.45 9.85
C LEU A 853 -40.66 24.80 8.80
N ASP A 854 -41.39 25.90 8.99
CA ASP A 854 -42.41 26.37 8.04
C ASP A 854 -41.80 26.78 6.68
N ASN A 855 -40.55 27.27 6.67
CA ASN A 855 -39.82 27.59 5.44
C ASN A 855 -39.27 26.35 4.70
N GLN A 856 -39.18 25.20 5.37
CA GLN A 856 -38.59 23.95 4.86
C GLN A 856 -39.66 22.85 4.64
N ALA A 857 -40.94 23.23 4.61
CA ALA A 857 -42.13 22.42 4.90
C ALA A 857 -42.13 20.94 4.45
N GLU A 858 -41.56 20.60 3.29
CA GLU A 858 -41.58 19.22 2.75
C GLU A 858 -40.31 18.38 3.03
N ASN A 859 -39.17 19.00 3.39
CA ASN A 859 -37.87 18.31 3.51
C ASN A 859 -37.14 18.54 4.85
N ALA A 860 -37.85 19.05 5.87
CA ALA A 860 -37.25 19.31 7.16
C ALA A 860 -36.81 17.99 7.85
N VAL A 861 -35.53 17.91 8.23
CA VAL A 861 -34.99 16.81 9.05
C VAL A 861 -34.88 17.27 10.49
N LEU A 862 -35.51 16.53 11.41
CA LEU A 862 -35.45 16.79 12.84
C LEU A 862 -34.59 15.73 13.52
N LEU A 863 -33.53 16.16 14.20
CA LEU A 863 -32.79 15.33 15.14
C LEU A 863 -33.12 15.77 16.56
N ALA A 864 -33.61 14.85 17.38
CA ALA A 864 -33.93 15.09 18.77
C ALA A 864 -33.43 13.92 19.60
N GLY A 865 -33.03 14.19 20.84
CA GLY A 865 -32.68 13.16 21.81
C GLY A 865 -33.35 13.44 23.13
N PHE A 866 -33.81 12.41 23.82
CA PHE A 866 -34.44 12.52 25.14
C PHE A 866 -34.32 11.21 25.93
N ARG A 867 -34.70 11.28 27.21
CA ARG A 867 -34.74 10.10 28.06
C ARG A 867 -35.85 9.17 27.61
N SER A 868 -35.55 7.87 27.49
CA SER A 868 -36.53 6.86 27.11
C SER A 868 -37.75 6.86 28.06
N PRO A 869 -38.99 6.89 27.53
CA PRO A 869 -40.19 6.76 28.34
C PRO A 869 -40.33 5.36 28.95
N TYR A 870 -39.61 4.38 28.41
CA TYR A 870 -39.70 2.98 28.80
C TYR A 870 -38.74 2.60 29.93
N SER A 871 -37.58 3.26 30.00
CA SER A 871 -36.59 3.02 31.06
C SER A 871 -35.84 4.28 31.44
N ARG A 872 -35.64 4.43 32.76
CA ARG A 872 -35.02 5.60 33.36
C ARG A 872 -33.54 5.78 33.01
N ASN A 873 -32.84 4.73 32.60
CA ASN A 873 -31.40 4.76 32.34
C ASN A 873 -31.07 4.64 30.85
N LYS A 874 -32.05 4.84 29.98
CA LYS A 874 -31.94 4.65 28.53
C LYS A 874 -32.37 5.88 27.77
N ASN A 875 -31.91 5.98 26.54
CA ASN A 875 -32.08 7.13 25.67
C ASN A 875 -32.90 6.78 24.44
N VAL A 876 -33.50 7.79 23.86
CA VAL A 876 -34.10 7.80 22.53
C VAL A 876 -33.41 8.87 21.73
#